data_AF-R2QWB9-F1
#
_entry.id   AF-R2QWB9-F1
#
_cell.length_a   1.000
_cell.length_b   1.000
_cell.length_c   1.000
_cell.angle_alpha   90.00
_cell.angle_beta   90.00
_cell.angle_gamma   90.00
#
_symmetry.space_group_name_H-M   'P 1'
#
loop_
_entity.id
_entity.type
_entity.pdbx_description
1 polymer ?
#
loop_
_entity_poly.entity_id
_entity_poly.type
_entity_poly.pdbx_seq_one_letter_code
_entity_poly.pdbx_strand_id
1 'polypeptide(L)'
;MNCWEILALEPTSDKTKVKQAYDEKVKMINVEKDPLAFKKLKDAYDSAIFLSGAIIESNRPVEPDTPSVEVNDSNIGTTTFNSEAETKANQNDVEHFIVKESAVELNNKRMPLKEVQKALPENETEERKQTTSVLIFKQELAMIYEKMDFFSDVEKWTPLFSNELKWTSDEYNEITEIIQIFLQSNYRVLSRQIIIYFETFFDFDSLAKEYKIEDNFRYTWTKIKHVPPFSFDIYQDIPKEERIEYFTNRYELFQIVEGAVANQSSWFERLNVCKTITTKDYDVINLQISYLLLNDFRMEQEQTVTEFKVLIGEANTLKANKTSAFFNAYYEWVKQKGSTNDVLIYNNSELTIPVTIFKLLIGYVYFSLSRHSRVKECWGELSKKNPSLFRPKELAMLQLTEPMRSLPKKKKSMWQYLWVIFLLVMVVSKINGIISRDNERNSYSSIPDLESSFSGENDSEYSDISADLLELKESENLYDQFIYYFYIDREDEDRANFIDTNLVGQAKEKAQRVMISELPETLIDSRYDFYASPDNVAGYGPVTALTLLDEEEPFIILQEDKDEKISNVFGNGWEVLPKEKFEALWADIQVRPMMSQKFFVVYYLLSDERNENIKDNPEYATENVKKLLERNRSMPIAQEFEAGTWQISQDDEDKLYTIINDKDDKHRFILSYDDYGRLEHIFGDEWEKIDDFKKKTIYDNAEEEKIGVY
;
A
#
# COMPACT_ATOMS: atom_id res chain seq x y z
N MET A 1 -19.99 -11.61 18.06
CA MET A 1 -20.00 -10.77 19.27
C MET A 1 -19.47 -9.41 18.90
N ASN A 2 -20.01 -8.35 19.50
CA ASN A 2 -19.46 -6.99 19.36
C ASN A 2 -18.29 -6.79 20.36
N CYS A 3 -17.56 -5.67 20.23
CA CYS A 3 -16.40 -5.36 21.08
C CYS A 3 -16.76 -5.30 22.58
N TRP A 4 -17.91 -4.71 22.92
CA TRP A 4 -18.40 -4.58 24.30
C TRP A 4 -18.69 -5.94 24.93
N GLU A 5 -19.35 -6.85 24.22
CA GLU A 5 -19.58 -8.24 24.63
C GLU A 5 -18.26 -9.01 24.88
N ILE A 6 -17.25 -8.80 24.03
CA ILE A 6 -15.93 -9.46 24.15
C ILE A 6 -15.19 -8.95 25.39
N LEU A 7 -15.23 -7.65 25.66
CA LEU A 7 -14.68 -7.03 26.88
C LEU A 7 -15.54 -7.31 28.12
N ALA A 8 -16.80 -7.75 27.95
CA ALA A 8 -17.82 -7.84 28.99
C ALA A 8 -18.16 -6.49 29.65
N LEU A 9 -18.30 -5.46 28.82
CA LEU A 9 -18.76 -4.11 29.19
C LEU A 9 -20.09 -3.78 28.50
N GLU A 10 -20.80 -2.78 29.03
CA GLU A 10 -21.81 -2.03 28.27
C GLU A 10 -21.12 -0.90 27.48
N PRO A 11 -21.70 -0.43 26.35
CA PRO A 11 -21.16 0.70 25.58
C PRO A 11 -20.93 1.95 26.44
N THR A 12 -19.72 2.50 26.40
CA THR A 12 -19.31 3.62 27.27
C THR A 12 -18.29 4.52 26.60
N SER A 13 -18.35 5.82 26.88
CA SER A 13 -17.31 6.80 26.51
C SER A 13 -16.11 6.82 27.48
N ASP A 14 -16.20 6.12 28.62
CA ASP A 14 -15.13 6.07 29.61
C ASP A 14 -14.01 5.09 29.18
N LYS A 15 -13.06 5.63 28.41
CA LYS A 15 -11.85 4.94 27.94
C LYS A 15 -11.05 4.27 29.08
N THR A 16 -11.15 4.74 30.33
CA THR A 16 -10.42 4.13 31.45
C THR A 16 -11.01 2.78 31.86
N LYS A 17 -12.35 2.64 31.83
CA LYS A 17 -13.04 1.35 32.05
C LYS A 17 -12.77 0.35 30.92
N VAL A 18 -12.73 0.83 29.68
CA VAL A 18 -12.39 0.01 28.49
C VAL A 18 -11.00 -0.63 28.65
N LYS A 19 -10.01 0.16 29.07
CA LYS A 19 -8.65 -0.32 29.34
C LYS A 19 -8.56 -1.28 30.52
N GLN A 20 -9.25 -0.99 31.63
CA GLN A 20 -9.28 -1.90 32.78
C GLN A 20 -9.86 -3.27 32.44
N ALA A 21 -10.97 -3.33 31.69
CA ALA A 21 -11.56 -4.59 31.26
C ALA A 21 -10.63 -5.40 30.32
N TYR A 22 -9.93 -4.73 29.40
CA TYR A 22 -8.90 -5.35 28.57
C TYR A 22 -7.74 -5.91 29.41
N ASP A 23 -7.17 -5.09 30.31
CA ASP A 23 -6.05 -5.47 31.16
C ASP A 23 -6.39 -6.65 32.09
N GLU A 24 -7.64 -6.82 32.51
CA GLU A 24 -8.10 -7.99 33.28
C GLU A 24 -8.27 -9.23 32.39
N LYS A 25 -8.82 -9.08 31.19
CA LYS A 25 -9.03 -10.17 30.22
C LYS A 25 -7.70 -10.72 29.67
N VAL A 26 -6.72 -9.87 29.37
CA VAL A 26 -5.39 -10.28 28.88
C VAL A 26 -4.70 -11.21 29.88
N LYS A 27 -4.82 -10.93 31.18
CA LYS A 27 -4.23 -11.76 32.26
C LYS A 27 -4.85 -13.16 32.36
N MET A 28 -5.96 -13.42 31.67
CA MET A 28 -6.61 -14.75 31.60
C MET A 28 -6.26 -15.53 30.34
N ILE A 29 -5.56 -14.93 29.36
CA ILE A 29 -5.17 -15.58 28.09
C ILE A 29 -3.68 -15.95 28.14
N ASN A 30 -3.37 -17.21 27.85
CA ASN A 30 -1.99 -17.64 27.63
C ASN A 30 -1.65 -17.44 26.13
N VAL A 31 -0.93 -16.36 25.83
CA VAL A 31 -0.68 -15.87 24.46
C VAL A 31 0.04 -16.90 23.58
N GLU A 32 0.92 -17.73 24.15
CA GLU A 32 1.62 -18.81 23.44
C GLU A 32 0.71 -19.97 23.02
N LYS A 33 -0.47 -20.11 23.64
CA LYS A 33 -1.38 -21.25 23.45
C LYS A 33 -2.71 -20.90 22.82
N ASP A 34 -3.13 -19.64 22.88
CA ASP A 34 -4.28 -19.13 22.14
C ASP A 34 -4.02 -17.69 21.64
N PRO A 35 -3.14 -17.52 20.62
CA PRO A 35 -2.88 -16.22 20.01
C PRO A 35 -4.12 -15.67 19.28
N LEU A 36 -5.08 -16.53 18.88
CA LEU A 36 -6.34 -16.11 18.25
C LEU A 36 -7.30 -15.48 19.26
N ALA A 37 -7.38 -15.99 20.49
CA ALA A 37 -8.12 -15.32 21.56
C ALA A 37 -7.46 -13.99 21.98
N PHE A 38 -6.13 -13.94 22.06
CA PHE A 38 -5.41 -12.70 22.35
C PHE A 38 -5.66 -11.65 21.26
N LYS A 39 -5.53 -12.02 19.98
CA LYS A 39 -5.82 -11.12 18.85
C LYS A 39 -7.28 -10.62 18.87
N LYS A 40 -8.26 -11.52 19.01
CA LYS A 40 -9.70 -11.13 19.10
C LYS A 40 -10.01 -10.21 20.27
N LEU A 41 -9.28 -10.34 21.38
CA LEU A 41 -9.40 -9.45 22.53
C LEU A 41 -8.78 -8.07 22.24
N LYS A 42 -7.63 -8.02 21.56
CA LYS A 42 -7.00 -6.76 21.12
C LYS A 42 -7.87 -6.04 20.08
N ASP A 43 -8.28 -6.72 19.01
CA ASP A 43 -9.16 -6.20 17.97
C ASP A 43 -10.46 -5.59 18.57
N ALA A 44 -10.99 -6.21 19.64
CA ALA A 44 -12.14 -5.72 20.39
C ALA A 44 -11.83 -4.51 21.30
N TYR A 45 -10.66 -4.47 21.95
CA TYR A 45 -10.23 -3.31 22.72
C TYR A 45 -10.02 -2.07 21.83
N ASP A 46 -9.29 -2.23 20.73
CA ASP A 46 -9.02 -1.15 19.78
C ASP A 46 -10.34 -0.60 19.20
N SER A 47 -11.27 -1.50 18.82
CA SER A 47 -12.64 -1.14 18.39
C SER A 47 -13.45 -0.39 19.47
N ALA A 48 -13.31 -0.76 20.75
CA ALA A 48 -14.02 -0.10 21.84
C ALA A 48 -13.39 1.26 22.22
N ILE A 49 -12.08 1.42 22.09
CA ILE A 49 -11.39 2.71 22.26
C ILE A 49 -11.77 3.69 21.14
N PHE A 50 -11.92 3.22 19.91
CA PHE A 50 -12.47 4.01 18.80
C PHE A 50 -13.92 4.44 19.08
N LEU A 51 -14.82 3.48 19.32
CA LEU A 51 -16.24 3.77 19.54
C LEU A 51 -16.52 4.58 20.81
N SER A 52 -15.72 4.45 21.88
CA SER A 52 -15.83 5.29 23.08
C SER A 52 -15.52 6.77 22.82
N GLY A 53 -14.78 7.10 21.76
CA GLY A 53 -14.68 8.48 21.26
C GLY A 53 -16.01 8.94 20.66
N ALA A 54 -16.51 8.22 19.64
CA ALA A 54 -17.73 8.56 18.91
C ALA A 54 -19.01 8.60 19.78
N ILE A 55 -19.05 7.89 20.91
CA ILE A 55 -20.21 7.90 21.83
C ILE A 55 -20.45 9.30 22.47
N ILE A 56 -19.43 10.16 22.55
CA ILE A 56 -19.50 11.45 23.26
C ILE A 56 -20.51 12.42 22.64
N GLU A 57 -20.69 12.42 21.31
CA GLU A 57 -21.57 13.37 20.62
C GLU A 57 -23.08 13.09 20.80
N SER A 58 -23.45 11.94 21.38
CA SER A 58 -24.84 11.49 21.44
C SER A 58 -25.54 11.66 22.80
N ASN A 59 -24.82 11.97 23.89
CA ASN A 59 -25.44 12.03 25.23
C ASN A 59 -24.88 13.09 26.21
N ARG A 60 -25.51 14.27 26.14
CA ARG A 60 -25.95 15.11 27.30
C ARG A 60 -24.88 15.96 28.03
N PRO A 61 -25.30 16.99 28.82
CA PRO A 61 -26.68 17.41 29.13
C PRO A 61 -27.07 18.84 28.72
N VAL A 62 -28.38 19.07 28.63
CA VAL A 62 -28.97 20.41 28.77
C VAL A 62 -29.06 20.74 30.26
N GLU A 63 -28.44 21.83 30.71
CA GLU A 63 -28.66 22.40 32.05
C GLU A 63 -29.60 23.62 31.99
N PRO A 64 -30.46 23.83 33.01
CA PRO A 64 -31.44 24.92 33.05
C PRO A 64 -30.92 26.21 33.71
N ASP A 65 -31.64 27.32 33.49
CA ASP A 65 -31.23 28.68 33.85
C ASP A 65 -31.07 29.01 35.35
N THR A 66 -29.82 29.22 35.80
CA THR A 66 -29.40 30.27 36.78
C THR A 66 -29.94 30.22 38.24
N PRO A 67 -29.52 31.10 39.19
CA PRO A 67 -28.33 31.95 39.28
C PRO A 67 -27.49 31.80 40.59
N SER A 68 -26.22 32.25 40.54
CA SER A 68 -25.43 32.89 41.63
C SER A 68 -25.24 32.24 43.02
N VAL A 69 -23.98 32.19 43.49
CA VAL A 69 -23.47 32.87 44.72
C VAL A 69 -21.93 32.69 44.85
N GLU A 70 -21.27 33.62 45.54
CA GLU A 70 -19.82 33.69 45.76
C GLU A 70 -19.33 32.75 46.90
N VAL A 71 -18.00 32.47 46.98
CA VAL A 71 -17.11 32.78 48.14
C VAL A 71 -15.75 32.04 48.06
N ASN A 72 -14.70 32.85 47.92
CA ASN A 72 -13.32 32.78 48.45
C ASN A 72 -12.79 31.57 49.29
N ASP A 73 -11.67 31.01 48.79
CA ASP A 73 -10.29 31.17 49.34
C ASP A 73 -9.69 30.20 50.41
N SER A 74 -8.38 29.93 50.21
CA SER A 74 -7.30 29.71 51.20
C SER A 74 -6.88 28.31 51.73
N ASN A 75 -5.65 27.93 51.34
CA ASN A 75 -4.48 27.62 52.20
C ASN A 75 -4.15 26.20 52.76
N ILE A 76 -2.86 26.10 53.14
CA ILE A 76 -2.12 25.04 53.88
C ILE A 76 -1.75 23.82 52.98
N GLY A 77 -0.52 23.28 52.93
CA GLY A 77 0.69 23.35 53.80
C GLY A 77 0.94 21.99 54.50
N THR A 78 2.13 21.52 54.90
CA THR A 78 3.52 22.01 54.75
C THR A 78 4.51 20.87 55.15
N THR A 79 5.77 20.93 54.70
CA THR A 79 6.98 20.41 55.42
C THR A 79 7.24 18.89 55.63
N THR A 80 8.03 18.31 54.72
CA THR A 80 9.36 17.65 54.90
C THR A 80 9.70 16.58 55.98
N PHE A 81 10.55 15.62 55.53
CA PHE A 81 11.69 14.93 56.20
C PHE A 81 11.59 13.50 56.79
N ASN A 82 12.55 12.68 56.30
CA ASN A 82 13.47 11.75 57.00
C ASN A 82 13.17 10.24 57.20
N SER A 83 14.14 9.43 56.72
CA SER A 83 14.86 8.31 57.42
C SER A 83 14.03 7.10 57.94
N GLU A 84 14.51 5.87 58.16
CA GLU A 84 15.72 5.06 57.86
C GLU A 84 15.30 3.60 58.21
N ALA A 85 15.99 2.48 57.93
CA ALA A 85 16.97 2.00 56.94
C ALA A 85 17.39 0.58 57.44
N GLU A 86 18.05 -0.30 56.67
CA GLU A 86 18.98 -1.32 57.23
C GLU A 86 19.84 -2.06 56.17
N THR A 87 20.90 -2.73 56.65
CA THR A 87 21.99 -3.34 55.84
C THR A 87 22.63 -4.51 56.60
N LYS A 88 22.98 -5.63 55.92
CA LYS A 88 24.05 -6.64 56.22
C LYS A 88 24.04 -7.75 55.13
N ALA A 89 25.02 -8.65 54.95
CA ALA A 89 26.49 -8.60 54.87
C ALA A 89 27.12 -10.01 55.16
N ASN A 90 27.92 -10.51 54.20
CA ASN A 90 29.10 -11.39 54.33
C ASN A 90 29.05 -12.87 54.84
N GLN A 91 29.47 -13.78 53.91
CA GLN A 91 30.69 -14.63 53.97
C GLN A 91 30.76 -16.11 54.50
N ASN A 92 31.49 -16.92 53.70
CA ASN A 92 32.51 -17.96 54.01
C ASN A 92 32.19 -19.47 54.22
N ASP A 93 32.78 -20.27 53.30
CA ASP A 93 33.76 -21.38 53.51
C ASP A 93 33.42 -22.86 53.90
N VAL A 94 33.82 -23.77 52.98
CA VAL A 94 34.76 -24.93 53.16
C VAL A 94 34.28 -26.38 53.51
N GLU A 95 34.69 -27.31 52.60
CA GLU A 95 35.04 -28.76 52.69
C GLU A 95 34.18 -29.85 53.41
N HIS A 96 34.00 -31.01 52.73
CA HIS A 96 34.70 -32.27 53.11
C HIS A 96 34.75 -33.33 51.97
N PHE A 97 35.58 -34.38 52.16
CA PHE A 97 35.98 -35.44 51.21
C PHE A 97 35.50 -36.86 51.61
N ILE A 98 35.83 -37.88 50.77
CA ILE A 98 35.77 -39.39 50.91
C ILE A 98 34.75 -40.03 49.93
N VAL A 99 35.10 -40.65 48.79
CA VAL A 99 36.01 -41.81 48.45
C VAL A 99 35.37 -43.21 48.62
N LYS A 100 35.31 -43.97 47.51
CA LYS A 100 35.46 -45.43 47.48
C LYS A 100 35.93 -45.92 46.10
N GLU A 101 36.60 -47.08 46.07
CA GLU A 101 37.43 -47.57 44.96
C GLU A 101 37.33 -49.10 44.85
N SER A 102 37.47 -49.67 43.64
CA SER A 102 37.83 -51.10 43.45
C SER A 102 38.52 -51.38 42.11
N ALA A 103 39.75 -51.88 42.21
CA ALA A 103 40.72 -52.30 41.18
C ALA A 103 40.35 -53.67 40.51
N VAL A 104 41.03 -54.30 39.52
CA VAL A 104 42.06 -54.01 38.48
C VAL A 104 42.20 -55.28 37.57
N GLU A 105 43.00 -55.19 36.48
CA GLU A 105 43.66 -56.23 35.64
C GLU A 105 43.24 -56.22 34.14
N LEU A 106 44.09 -55.85 33.15
CA LEU A 106 45.26 -56.53 32.53
C LEU A 106 44.88 -57.84 31.76
N ASN A 107 45.38 -58.19 30.56
CA ASN A 107 46.66 -57.85 29.90
C ASN A 107 46.76 -58.34 28.41
N ASN A 108 47.44 -57.61 27.50
CA ASN A 108 48.07 -58.09 26.22
C ASN A 108 47.17 -58.71 25.09
N LYS A 109 47.55 -58.90 23.80
CA LYS A 109 48.86 -58.90 23.08
C LYS A 109 48.76 -58.71 21.53
N ARG A 110 49.65 -57.86 20.96
CA ARG A 110 50.33 -57.89 19.62
C ARG A 110 49.71 -58.49 18.31
N MET A 111 49.71 -57.66 17.25
CA MET A 111 49.92 -58.00 15.81
C MET A 111 51.41 -58.37 15.52
N PRO A 112 51.84 -58.98 14.36
CA PRO A 112 51.70 -58.42 12.98
C PRO A 112 51.70 -59.35 11.72
N LEU A 113 51.45 -58.71 10.56
CA LEU A 113 51.74 -59.01 9.12
C LEU A 113 52.35 -60.39 8.73
N LYS A 114 51.77 -61.11 7.75
CA LYS A 114 52.03 -61.07 6.27
C LYS A 114 51.18 -62.20 5.58
N GLU A 115 50.87 -62.34 4.28
CA GLU A 115 50.83 -61.57 2.99
C GLU A 115 50.27 -62.53 1.87
N VAL A 116 49.83 -62.20 0.62
CA VAL A 116 49.63 -60.95 -0.17
C VAL A 116 48.69 -61.21 -1.40
N GLN A 117 48.01 -60.17 -1.91
CA GLN A 117 47.46 -59.95 -3.28
C GLN A 117 46.25 -60.73 -3.88
N LYS A 118 45.37 -59.91 -4.53
CA LYS A 118 44.42 -60.17 -5.64
C LYS A 118 43.09 -60.92 -5.32
N ALA A 119 41.94 -60.53 -5.89
CA ALA A 119 41.64 -59.48 -6.89
C ALA A 119 40.23 -58.86 -6.74
N LEU A 120 40.03 -57.72 -7.42
CA LEU A 120 38.76 -57.00 -7.71
C LEU A 120 38.03 -56.36 -6.51
N PRO A 121 37.80 -55.03 -6.51
CA PRO A 121 36.69 -54.44 -5.77
C PRO A 121 35.38 -54.65 -6.55
N GLU A 122 34.29 -54.90 -5.83
CA GLU A 122 32.94 -54.70 -6.36
C GLU A 122 32.62 -53.20 -6.28
N ASN A 123 31.75 -52.68 -7.16
CA ASN A 123 31.36 -51.29 -7.12
C ASN A 123 30.48 -51.02 -5.89
N GLU A 124 31.01 -50.26 -4.92
CA GLU A 124 30.21 -49.61 -3.88
C GLU A 124 29.39 -48.48 -4.51
N THR A 125 28.27 -48.84 -5.13
CA THR A 125 27.20 -47.89 -5.45
C THR A 125 26.53 -47.52 -4.13
N GLU A 126 26.84 -46.34 -3.58
CA GLU A 126 26.16 -45.80 -2.40
C GLU A 126 24.71 -45.41 -2.73
N GLU A 127 23.81 -46.39 -2.76
CA GLU A 127 22.38 -46.14 -2.66
C GLU A 127 22.09 -45.51 -1.28
N ARG A 128 21.89 -44.18 -1.25
CA ARG A 128 21.41 -43.47 -0.05
C ARG A 128 20.16 -44.16 0.48
N LYS A 129 20.27 -44.80 1.65
CA LYS A 129 19.14 -45.39 2.36
C LYS A 129 18.27 -44.29 2.94
N GLN A 130 17.23 -43.89 2.18
CA GLN A 130 16.21 -42.96 2.65
C GLN A 130 15.70 -43.40 4.03
N THR A 131 15.66 -42.46 4.97
CA THR A 131 15.29 -42.75 6.35
C THR A 131 13.78 -42.93 6.50
N THR A 132 13.37 -43.50 7.63
CA THR A 132 11.96 -43.63 8.01
C THR A 132 11.26 -42.26 8.06
N SER A 133 11.95 -41.21 8.55
CA SER A 133 11.38 -39.87 8.71
C SER A 133 11.08 -39.23 7.35
N VAL A 134 12.02 -39.28 6.41
CA VAL A 134 11.84 -38.76 5.04
C VAL A 134 10.76 -39.56 4.29
N LEU A 135 10.65 -40.87 4.53
CA LEU A 135 9.57 -41.70 3.96
C LEU A 135 8.18 -41.30 4.50
N ILE A 136 8.07 -41.08 5.81
CA ILE A 136 6.82 -40.63 6.45
C ILE A 136 6.42 -39.24 5.92
N PHE A 137 7.36 -38.29 5.86
CA PHE A 137 7.12 -36.95 5.34
C PHE A 137 6.56 -36.98 3.91
N LYS A 138 7.13 -37.80 3.02
CA LYS A 138 6.63 -38.00 1.65
C LYS A 138 5.21 -38.57 1.60
N GLN A 139 4.85 -39.47 2.53
CA GLN A 139 3.51 -40.04 2.63
C GLN A 139 2.49 -39.04 3.18
N GLU A 140 2.86 -38.24 4.19
CA GLU A 140 2.01 -37.20 4.77
C GLU A 140 1.77 -36.05 3.79
N LEU A 141 2.80 -35.59 3.08
CA LEU A 141 2.69 -34.62 2.00
C LEU A 141 1.79 -35.13 0.85
N ALA A 142 1.91 -36.41 0.48
CA ALA A 142 1.01 -37.02 -0.50
C ALA A 142 -0.45 -37.06 -0.01
N MET A 143 -0.70 -37.40 1.25
CA MET A 143 -2.05 -37.38 1.84
C MET A 143 -2.65 -35.97 1.97
N ILE A 144 -1.83 -34.92 2.09
CA ILE A 144 -2.28 -33.53 2.02
C ILE A 144 -2.66 -33.19 0.57
N TYR A 145 -1.79 -33.51 -0.39
CA TYR A 145 -2.01 -33.22 -1.81
C TYR A 145 -3.24 -33.96 -2.36
N GLU A 146 -3.41 -35.25 -2.04
CA GLU A 146 -4.55 -36.08 -2.49
C GLU A 146 -5.92 -35.56 -2.05
N LYS A 147 -6.01 -34.75 -0.99
CA LYS A 147 -7.28 -34.13 -0.56
C LYS A 147 -7.70 -32.95 -1.44
N MET A 148 -6.76 -32.28 -2.09
CA MET A 148 -6.99 -31.08 -2.92
C MET A 148 -7.77 -30.00 -2.16
N ASP A 149 -7.35 -29.69 -0.94
CA ASP A 149 -7.99 -28.71 -0.04
C ASP A 149 -6.99 -27.86 0.77
N PHE A 150 -5.71 -27.89 0.38
CA PHE A 150 -4.54 -27.40 1.11
C PHE A 150 -4.16 -25.93 0.84
N PHE A 151 -4.92 -25.24 0.00
CA PHE A 151 -4.49 -24.02 -0.71
C PHE A 151 -4.24 -22.81 0.19
N SER A 152 -5.08 -22.59 1.22
CA SER A 152 -5.01 -21.43 2.13
C SER A 152 -4.93 -21.77 3.61
N ASP A 153 -5.22 -23.02 4.00
CA ASP A 153 -5.42 -23.41 5.40
C ASP A 153 -4.13 -23.99 6.02
N VAL A 154 -3.51 -23.21 6.93
CA VAL A 154 -2.28 -23.57 7.64
C VAL A 154 -2.45 -24.78 8.56
N GLU A 155 -3.64 -25.00 9.15
CA GLU A 155 -3.85 -26.11 10.09
C GLU A 155 -3.72 -27.48 9.41
N LYS A 156 -3.91 -27.54 8.09
CA LYS A 156 -3.72 -28.75 7.27
C LYS A 156 -2.24 -29.08 7.03
N TRP A 157 -1.35 -28.10 7.19
CA TRP A 157 0.10 -28.23 7.03
C TRP A 157 0.81 -28.52 8.36
N THR A 158 0.30 -28.04 9.49
CA THR A 158 0.93 -28.21 10.82
C THR A 158 1.28 -29.65 11.21
N PRO A 159 0.50 -30.69 10.87
CA PRO A 159 0.89 -32.08 11.15
C PRO A 159 2.22 -32.49 10.51
N LEU A 160 2.51 -32.01 9.29
CA LEU A 160 3.68 -32.38 8.49
C LEU A 160 5.01 -31.94 9.12
N PHE A 161 4.98 -30.85 9.90
CA PHE A 161 6.15 -30.28 10.57
C PHE A 161 6.24 -30.63 12.06
N SER A 162 5.23 -31.33 12.61
CA SER A 162 5.13 -31.68 14.06
C SER A 162 6.23 -32.62 14.61
N ASN A 163 7.25 -32.94 13.81
CA ASN A 163 8.42 -33.73 14.19
C ASN A 163 9.77 -33.05 13.87
N GLU A 164 9.78 -31.78 13.45
CA GLU A 164 10.97 -31.02 13.00
C GLU A 164 12.20 -31.21 13.91
N LEU A 165 12.03 -31.07 15.24
CA LEU A 165 13.07 -31.15 16.27
C LEU A 165 13.69 -32.55 16.44
N LYS A 166 13.31 -33.51 15.60
CA LYS A 166 13.80 -34.91 15.61
C LYS A 166 14.55 -35.27 14.33
N TRP A 167 14.52 -34.43 13.30
CA TRP A 167 15.21 -34.68 12.04
C TRP A 167 16.73 -34.53 12.22
N THR A 168 17.52 -35.39 11.58
CA THR A 168 18.96 -35.14 11.40
C THR A 168 19.18 -34.03 10.37
N SER A 169 20.40 -33.48 10.31
CA SER A 169 20.78 -32.52 9.25
C SER A 169 20.51 -33.08 7.84
N ASP A 170 20.83 -34.35 7.59
CA ASP A 170 20.59 -35.00 6.30
C ASP A 170 19.09 -35.13 6.00
N GLU A 171 18.27 -35.46 7.01
CA GLU A 171 16.81 -35.55 6.86
C GLU A 171 16.16 -34.19 6.61
N TYR A 172 16.60 -33.15 7.34
CA TYR A 172 16.17 -31.77 7.14
C TYR A 172 16.51 -31.28 5.72
N ASN A 173 17.72 -31.59 5.22
CA ASN A 173 18.13 -31.23 3.87
C ASN A 173 17.31 -31.96 2.80
N GLU A 174 17.10 -33.28 2.90
CA GLU A 174 16.23 -34.00 1.96
C GLU A 174 14.76 -33.51 2.03
N ILE A 175 14.27 -33.11 3.20
CA ILE A 175 12.94 -32.50 3.38
C ILE A 175 12.85 -31.11 2.77
N THR A 176 13.92 -30.31 2.87
CA THR A 176 14.04 -29.00 2.23
C THR A 176 13.95 -29.12 0.71
N GLU A 177 14.71 -30.04 0.09
CA GLU A 177 14.63 -30.33 -1.35
C GLU A 177 13.21 -30.73 -1.78
N ILE A 178 12.51 -31.55 -0.99
CA ILE A 178 11.12 -31.97 -1.27
C ILE A 178 10.16 -30.79 -1.26
N ILE A 179 10.27 -29.89 -0.28
CA ILE A 179 9.41 -28.70 -0.20
C ILE A 179 9.76 -27.68 -1.31
N GLN A 180 11.04 -27.52 -1.68
CA GLN A 180 11.42 -26.71 -2.83
C GLN A 180 10.78 -27.23 -4.13
N ILE A 181 10.83 -28.53 -4.39
CA ILE A 181 10.20 -29.16 -5.57
C ILE A 181 8.67 -29.00 -5.52
N PHE A 182 8.06 -29.17 -4.34
CA PHE A 182 6.63 -28.96 -4.14
C PHE A 182 6.22 -27.51 -4.44
N LEU A 183 6.97 -26.53 -3.93
CA LEU A 183 6.75 -25.10 -4.16
C LEU A 183 6.90 -24.74 -5.64
N GLN A 184 8.00 -25.13 -6.30
CA GLN A 184 8.20 -24.90 -7.75
C GLN A 184 7.01 -25.41 -8.59
N SER A 185 6.42 -26.54 -8.18
CA SER A 185 5.31 -27.18 -8.87
C SER A 185 3.96 -26.51 -8.58
N ASN A 186 3.72 -26.06 -7.34
CA ASN A 186 2.37 -25.73 -6.85
C ASN A 186 2.16 -24.27 -6.42
N TYR A 187 3.17 -23.39 -6.39
CA TYR A 187 3.03 -22.02 -5.87
C TYR A 187 1.87 -21.20 -6.47
N ARG A 188 1.52 -21.45 -7.75
CA ARG A 188 0.35 -20.86 -8.42
C ARG A 188 -0.99 -21.08 -7.70
N VAL A 189 -1.09 -22.16 -6.93
CA VAL A 189 -2.31 -22.59 -6.23
C VAL A 189 -2.20 -22.50 -4.71
N LEU A 190 -1.15 -21.85 -4.18
CA LEU A 190 -0.94 -21.66 -2.74
C LEU A 190 -1.18 -20.19 -2.36
N SER A 191 -1.77 -19.97 -1.18
CA SER A 191 -1.84 -18.63 -0.60
C SER A 191 -0.46 -18.19 -0.10
N ARG A 192 -0.23 -16.88 -0.08
CA ARG A 192 0.98 -16.29 0.50
C ARG A 192 1.18 -16.69 1.98
N GLN A 193 0.11 -17.00 2.70
CA GLN A 193 0.19 -17.45 4.10
C GLN A 193 0.80 -18.85 4.24
N ILE A 194 0.53 -19.78 3.30
CA ILE A 194 1.19 -21.10 3.30
C ILE A 194 2.69 -20.98 3.00
N ILE A 195 3.06 -20.05 2.12
CA ILE A 195 4.46 -19.83 1.74
C ILE A 195 5.24 -19.21 2.92
N ILE A 196 4.68 -18.18 3.57
CA ILE A 196 5.22 -17.60 4.81
C ILE A 196 5.30 -18.65 5.92
N TYR A 197 4.31 -19.56 6.00
CA TYR A 197 4.35 -20.67 6.97
C TYR A 197 5.49 -21.66 6.68
N PHE A 198 5.89 -21.88 5.42
CA PHE A 198 7.08 -22.70 5.14
C PHE A 198 8.39 -21.92 5.40
N GLU A 199 8.40 -20.60 5.24
CA GLU A 199 9.54 -19.74 5.61
C GLU A 199 9.86 -19.77 7.12
N THR A 200 8.94 -20.19 8.00
CA THR A 200 9.27 -20.40 9.44
C THR A 200 10.05 -21.69 9.71
N PHE A 201 10.14 -22.61 8.75
CA PHE A 201 10.88 -23.87 8.89
C PHE A 201 12.15 -23.93 8.03
N PHE A 202 12.21 -23.17 6.93
CA PHE A 202 13.32 -23.19 5.98
C PHE A 202 13.69 -21.78 5.52
N ASP A 203 14.97 -21.42 5.62
CA ASP A 203 15.49 -20.16 5.07
C ASP A 203 15.66 -20.24 3.55
N PHE A 204 14.54 -20.14 2.83
CA PHE A 204 14.51 -20.12 1.37
C PHE A 204 15.21 -18.89 0.77
N ASP A 205 15.37 -17.79 1.52
CA ASP A 205 16.09 -16.61 1.05
C ASP A 205 17.59 -16.84 1.01
N SER A 206 18.18 -17.50 2.02
CA SER A 206 19.59 -17.93 1.97
C SER A 206 19.79 -19.03 0.95
N LEU A 207 18.92 -20.05 0.89
CA LEU A 207 18.99 -21.11 -0.13
C LEU A 207 18.93 -20.54 -1.56
N ALA A 208 18.12 -19.51 -1.82
CA ALA A 208 18.06 -18.81 -3.10
C ALA A 208 19.28 -17.90 -3.39
N LYS A 209 20.05 -17.50 -2.38
CA LYS A 209 21.31 -16.74 -2.53
C LYS A 209 22.52 -17.67 -2.76
N GLU A 210 22.60 -18.76 -2.00
CA GLU A 210 23.77 -19.64 -1.90
C GLU A 210 23.93 -20.66 -3.04
N TYR A 211 22.83 -21.10 -3.65
CA TYR A 211 22.90 -22.21 -4.62
C TYR A 211 23.57 -21.83 -5.96
N LYS A 212 24.35 -22.80 -6.48
CA LYS A 212 25.12 -22.68 -7.73
C LYS A 212 24.21 -22.54 -8.96
N ILE A 213 24.79 -22.00 -10.04
CA ILE A 213 24.16 -21.33 -11.20
C ILE A 213 23.14 -22.18 -12.02
N GLU A 214 22.94 -23.46 -11.72
CA GLU A 214 22.08 -24.37 -12.49
C GLU A 214 20.67 -24.58 -11.88
N ASP A 215 20.39 -24.10 -10.68
CA ASP A 215 19.10 -24.35 -10.02
C ASP A 215 17.98 -23.38 -10.44
N ASN A 216 16.85 -23.95 -10.88
CA ASN A 216 15.63 -23.25 -11.23
C ASN A 216 14.90 -22.66 -9.99
N PHE A 217 15.18 -23.14 -8.77
CA PHE A 217 14.57 -22.63 -7.55
C PHE A 217 14.81 -21.14 -7.39
N ARG A 218 16.05 -20.65 -7.55
CA ARG A 218 16.40 -19.23 -7.40
C ARG A 218 15.57 -18.29 -8.27
N TYR A 219 15.39 -18.62 -9.55
CA TYR A 219 14.60 -17.82 -10.49
C TYR A 219 13.09 -17.94 -10.26
N THR A 220 12.65 -19.02 -9.63
CA THR A 220 11.25 -19.26 -9.28
C THR A 220 10.90 -18.68 -7.91
N TRP A 221 11.84 -18.61 -6.96
CA TRP A 221 11.62 -18.16 -5.58
C TRP A 221 11.12 -16.72 -5.51
N THR A 222 11.68 -15.81 -6.31
CA THR A 222 11.17 -14.44 -6.42
C THR A 222 9.69 -14.39 -6.86
N LYS A 223 9.21 -15.38 -7.64
CA LYS A 223 7.79 -15.50 -8.02
C LYS A 223 6.94 -16.21 -6.98
N ILE A 224 7.52 -17.16 -6.24
CA ILE A 224 6.87 -17.87 -5.13
C ILE A 224 6.60 -16.89 -3.98
N LYS A 225 7.60 -16.13 -3.53
CA LYS A 225 7.50 -15.16 -2.44
C LYS A 225 6.54 -14.00 -2.72
N HIS A 226 6.35 -13.67 -4.01
CA HIS A 226 5.47 -12.61 -4.51
C HIS A 226 4.25 -13.15 -5.28
N VAL A 227 3.68 -14.29 -4.87
CA VAL A 227 2.35 -14.69 -5.33
C VAL A 227 1.29 -13.63 -4.95
N PRO A 228 0.26 -13.41 -5.78
CA PRO A 228 -0.82 -12.49 -5.44
C PRO A 228 -1.59 -12.93 -4.17
N PRO A 229 -2.10 -11.98 -3.37
CA PRO A 229 -2.81 -12.26 -2.11
C PRO A 229 -4.27 -12.73 -2.32
N PHE A 230 -4.48 -13.68 -3.25
CA PHE A 230 -5.82 -14.20 -3.56
C PHE A 230 -6.43 -15.00 -2.40
N SER A 231 -7.76 -14.94 -2.29
CA SER A 231 -8.50 -15.95 -1.52
C SER A 231 -8.55 -17.27 -2.28
N PHE A 232 -8.42 -18.39 -1.59
CA PHE A 232 -8.63 -19.73 -2.19
C PHE A 232 -9.90 -20.39 -1.65
N ASP A 233 -10.67 -19.71 -0.80
CA ASP A 233 -11.73 -20.28 0.05
C ASP A 233 -12.90 -20.86 -0.79
N ILE A 234 -13.05 -20.35 -2.01
CA ILE A 234 -13.95 -20.87 -3.06
C ILE A 234 -13.64 -22.32 -3.47
N TYR A 235 -12.52 -22.92 -3.05
CA TYR A 235 -12.22 -24.34 -3.32
C TYR A 235 -13.36 -25.28 -2.91
N GLN A 236 -14.16 -24.91 -1.90
CA GLN A 236 -15.31 -25.69 -1.44
C GLN A 236 -16.44 -25.76 -2.48
N ASP A 237 -16.62 -24.70 -3.28
CA ASP A 237 -17.60 -24.59 -4.36
C ASP A 237 -17.11 -25.24 -5.69
N ILE A 238 -15.81 -25.59 -5.78
CA ILE A 238 -15.17 -26.13 -6.99
C ILE A 238 -15.02 -27.65 -6.90
N PRO A 239 -15.37 -28.44 -7.94
CA PRO A 239 -15.15 -29.88 -8.00
C PRO A 239 -13.69 -30.25 -7.73
N LYS A 240 -13.46 -31.30 -6.93
CA LYS A 240 -12.13 -31.64 -6.40
C LYS A 240 -11.08 -31.79 -7.49
N GLU A 241 -11.48 -32.42 -8.59
CA GLU A 241 -10.68 -32.75 -9.77
C GLU A 241 -10.27 -31.49 -10.57
N GLU A 242 -11.06 -30.41 -10.49
CA GLU A 242 -10.89 -29.19 -11.29
C GLU A 242 -10.09 -28.10 -10.56
N ARG A 243 -9.91 -28.19 -9.23
CA ARG A 243 -9.31 -27.13 -8.38
C ARG A 243 -7.91 -26.69 -8.83
N ILE A 244 -7.02 -27.64 -9.15
CA ILE A 244 -5.65 -27.33 -9.57
C ILE A 244 -5.64 -26.60 -10.92
N GLU A 245 -6.45 -27.07 -11.87
CA GLU A 245 -6.59 -26.42 -13.17
C GLU A 245 -7.21 -25.02 -13.02
N TYR A 246 -8.29 -24.89 -12.24
CA TYR A 246 -8.95 -23.62 -11.97
C TYR A 246 -8.00 -22.56 -11.41
N PHE A 247 -7.33 -22.86 -10.28
CA PHE A 247 -6.43 -21.91 -9.64
C PHE A 247 -5.18 -21.62 -10.48
N THR A 248 -4.70 -22.60 -11.27
CA THR A 248 -3.64 -22.37 -12.26
C THR A 248 -4.11 -21.40 -13.34
N ASN A 249 -5.30 -21.57 -13.92
CA ASN A 249 -5.86 -20.65 -14.92
C ASN A 249 -6.03 -19.24 -14.33
N ARG A 250 -6.50 -19.10 -13.08
CA ARG A 250 -6.59 -17.83 -12.36
C ARG A 250 -5.23 -17.15 -12.18
N TYR A 251 -4.18 -17.90 -11.83
CA TYR A 251 -2.82 -17.37 -11.75
C TYR A 251 -2.27 -16.94 -13.12
N GLU A 252 -2.53 -17.70 -14.18
CA GLU A 252 -2.08 -17.33 -15.53
C GLU A 252 -2.85 -16.10 -16.08
N LEU A 253 -4.11 -15.87 -15.70
CA LEU A 253 -4.82 -14.60 -15.95
C LEU A 253 -4.10 -13.41 -15.30
N PHE A 254 -3.66 -13.54 -14.03
CA PHE A 254 -2.84 -12.54 -13.36
C PHE A 254 -1.52 -12.29 -14.10
N GLN A 255 -0.82 -13.35 -14.52
CA GLN A 255 0.46 -13.22 -15.26
C GLN A 255 0.30 -12.55 -16.63
N ILE A 256 -0.82 -12.74 -17.33
CA ILE A 256 -1.10 -12.02 -18.60
C ILE A 256 -1.21 -10.51 -18.36
N VAL A 257 -1.90 -10.11 -17.29
CA VAL A 257 -2.14 -8.70 -16.95
C VAL A 257 -0.87 -8.05 -16.36
N GLU A 258 -0.17 -8.72 -15.45
CA GLU A 258 1.17 -8.34 -14.96
C GLU A 258 2.21 -8.35 -16.11
N GLY A 259 1.93 -9.06 -17.20
CA GLY A 259 2.69 -9.00 -18.44
C GLY A 259 2.65 -7.64 -19.14
N ALA A 260 1.71 -6.75 -18.82
CA ALA A 260 1.48 -5.44 -19.47
C ALA A 260 1.24 -5.52 -21.00
N VAL A 261 0.99 -6.71 -21.55
CA VAL A 261 0.87 -6.98 -22.99
C VAL A 261 -0.40 -7.79 -23.23
N ALA A 262 -1.35 -7.21 -23.95
CA ALA A 262 -2.69 -7.77 -24.17
C ALA A 262 -2.68 -9.01 -25.10
N ASN A 263 -2.34 -10.17 -24.55
CA ASN A 263 -2.46 -11.47 -25.24
C ASN A 263 -3.92 -11.93 -25.25
N GLN A 264 -4.74 -11.37 -26.16
CA GLN A 264 -6.19 -11.62 -26.22
C GLN A 264 -6.56 -13.10 -26.35
N SER A 265 -5.88 -13.89 -27.19
CA SER A 265 -6.21 -15.31 -27.35
C SER A 265 -5.95 -16.11 -26.08
N SER A 266 -4.80 -15.94 -25.43
CA SER A 266 -4.52 -16.63 -24.16
C SER A 266 -5.40 -16.10 -23.03
N TRP A 267 -5.79 -14.82 -23.05
CA TRP A 267 -6.71 -14.26 -22.06
C TRP A 267 -8.08 -14.94 -22.12
N PHE A 268 -8.72 -14.95 -23.29
CA PHE A 268 -10.04 -15.55 -23.45
C PHE A 268 -10.03 -17.08 -23.25
N GLU A 269 -8.93 -17.77 -23.59
CA GLU A 269 -8.76 -19.21 -23.31
C GLU A 269 -8.80 -19.48 -21.80
N ARG A 270 -7.94 -18.81 -21.00
CA ARG A 270 -7.87 -18.99 -19.54
C ARG A 270 -9.15 -18.52 -18.84
N LEU A 271 -9.72 -17.39 -19.28
CA LEU A 271 -10.93 -16.84 -18.69
C LEU A 271 -12.16 -17.73 -18.93
N ASN A 272 -12.27 -18.35 -20.11
CA ASN A 272 -13.34 -19.28 -20.41
C ASN A 272 -13.28 -20.50 -19.47
N VAL A 273 -12.10 -21.09 -19.24
CA VAL A 273 -11.92 -22.21 -18.29
C VAL A 273 -12.42 -21.82 -16.90
N CYS A 274 -11.99 -20.66 -16.37
CA CYS A 274 -12.47 -20.18 -15.08
C CYS A 274 -14.01 -20.01 -15.08
N LYS A 275 -14.59 -19.31 -16.06
CA LYS A 275 -16.05 -19.07 -16.13
C LYS A 275 -16.89 -20.34 -16.33
N THR A 276 -16.36 -21.39 -16.97
CA THR A 276 -17.06 -22.68 -17.09
C THR A 276 -17.12 -23.46 -15.78
N ILE A 277 -16.18 -23.22 -14.86
CA ILE A 277 -16.10 -23.91 -13.56
C ILE A 277 -16.87 -23.14 -12.49
N THR A 278 -16.64 -21.82 -12.36
CA THR A 278 -17.42 -20.96 -11.46
C THR A 278 -17.35 -19.48 -11.84
N THR A 279 -18.46 -18.76 -11.66
CA THR A 279 -18.58 -17.30 -11.80
C THR A 279 -18.52 -16.56 -10.47
N LYS A 280 -18.37 -17.26 -9.33
CA LYS A 280 -18.40 -16.68 -7.97
C LYS A 280 -17.06 -16.13 -7.47
N ASP A 281 -15.99 -16.23 -8.26
CA ASP A 281 -14.65 -15.78 -7.84
C ASP A 281 -14.47 -14.28 -8.10
N TYR A 282 -14.49 -13.50 -7.03
CA TYR A 282 -14.30 -12.05 -7.08
C TYR A 282 -12.87 -11.66 -7.51
N ASP A 283 -11.85 -12.49 -7.28
CA ASP A 283 -10.49 -12.23 -7.76
C ASP A 283 -10.41 -12.43 -9.28
N VAL A 284 -11.15 -13.39 -9.87
CA VAL A 284 -11.30 -13.53 -11.33
C VAL A 284 -12.07 -12.35 -11.94
N ILE A 285 -13.00 -11.73 -11.21
CA ILE A 285 -13.72 -10.53 -11.67
C ILE A 285 -12.83 -9.29 -11.57
N ASN A 286 -12.11 -9.10 -10.45
CA ASN A 286 -11.09 -8.06 -10.32
C ASN A 286 -10.01 -8.17 -11.42
N LEU A 287 -9.61 -9.38 -11.82
CA LEU A 287 -8.70 -9.59 -12.95
C LEU A 287 -9.33 -9.22 -14.30
N GLN A 288 -10.63 -9.44 -14.51
CA GLN A 288 -11.31 -8.99 -15.74
C GLN A 288 -11.36 -7.46 -15.84
N ILE A 289 -11.67 -6.77 -14.74
CA ILE A 289 -11.61 -5.31 -14.66
C ILE A 289 -10.18 -4.83 -14.93
N SER A 290 -9.18 -5.51 -14.33
CA SER A 290 -7.75 -5.24 -14.56
C SER A 290 -7.36 -5.36 -16.04
N TYR A 291 -7.83 -6.40 -16.75
CA TYR A 291 -7.57 -6.60 -18.17
C TYR A 291 -8.31 -5.60 -19.06
N LEU A 292 -9.56 -5.27 -18.71
CA LEU A 292 -10.35 -4.25 -19.39
C LEU A 292 -9.63 -2.89 -19.36
N LEU A 293 -9.18 -2.47 -18.19
CA LEU A 293 -8.42 -1.22 -18.02
C LEU A 293 -6.98 -1.31 -18.59
N LEU A 294 -6.36 -2.49 -18.72
CA LEU A 294 -5.11 -2.62 -19.47
C LEU A 294 -5.27 -2.22 -20.95
N ASN A 295 -6.47 -2.36 -21.53
CA ASN A 295 -6.77 -1.96 -22.90
C ASN A 295 -7.28 -0.51 -23.00
N ASP A 296 -8.01 -0.01 -21.99
CA ASP A 296 -8.57 1.35 -21.96
C ASP A 296 -8.67 1.92 -20.52
N PHE A 297 -7.52 2.18 -19.89
CA PHE A 297 -7.47 2.78 -18.54
C PHE A 297 -8.05 4.20 -18.48
N ARG A 298 -8.11 4.89 -19.62
CA ARG A 298 -8.72 6.22 -19.74
C ARG A 298 -10.26 6.14 -19.83
N MET A 299 -10.82 4.93 -19.93
CA MET A 299 -12.25 4.63 -20.04
C MET A 299 -12.95 5.45 -21.13
N GLU A 300 -12.28 5.63 -22.26
CA GLU A 300 -12.74 6.47 -23.37
C GLU A 300 -13.75 5.77 -24.28
N GLN A 301 -13.80 4.43 -24.25
CA GLN A 301 -14.84 3.68 -24.96
C GLN A 301 -16.07 3.45 -24.08
N GLU A 302 -17.26 3.72 -24.63
CA GLU A 302 -18.55 3.42 -24.01
C GLU A 302 -18.69 1.93 -23.61
N GLN A 303 -18.14 1.04 -24.44
CA GLN A 303 -18.06 -0.40 -24.15
C GLN A 303 -17.23 -0.69 -22.90
N THR A 304 -16.08 -0.01 -22.71
CA THR A 304 -15.25 -0.14 -21.51
C THR A 304 -16.04 0.26 -20.27
N VAL A 305 -16.74 1.39 -20.30
CA VAL A 305 -17.56 1.87 -19.18
C VAL A 305 -18.71 0.89 -18.88
N THR A 306 -19.35 0.34 -19.90
CA THR A 306 -20.46 -0.60 -19.76
C THR A 306 -20.01 -1.94 -19.18
N GLU A 307 -18.94 -2.54 -19.71
CA GLU A 307 -18.38 -3.78 -19.19
C GLU A 307 -17.80 -3.59 -17.78
N PHE A 308 -17.19 -2.44 -17.49
CA PHE A 308 -16.72 -2.09 -16.16
C PHE A 308 -17.88 -2.06 -15.15
N LYS A 309 -18.98 -1.35 -15.44
CA LYS A 309 -20.15 -1.24 -14.54
C LYS A 309 -20.81 -2.60 -14.27
N VAL A 310 -20.83 -3.50 -15.26
CA VAL A 310 -21.30 -4.89 -15.06
C VAL A 310 -20.36 -5.65 -14.13
N LEU A 311 -19.06 -5.71 -14.44
CA LEU A 311 -18.08 -6.47 -13.67
C LEU A 311 -17.94 -5.96 -12.22
N ILE A 312 -17.95 -4.65 -12.00
CA ILE A 312 -17.83 -4.08 -10.65
C ILE A 312 -19.12 -4.31 -9.83
N GLY A 313 -20.29 -4.40 -10.48
CA GLY A 313 -21.53 -4.88 -9.89
C GLY A 313 -21.45 -6.34 -9.47
N GLU A 314 -20.98 -7.23 -10.37
CA GLU A 314 -20.75 -8.65 -10.06
C GLU A 314 -19.79 -8.81 -8.85
N ALA A 315 -18.65 -8.13 -8.84
CA ALA A 315 -17.69 -8.19 -7.72
C ALA A 315 -18.31 -7.74 -6.39
N ASN A 316 -19.02 -6.61 -6.38
CA ASN A 316 -19.64 -6.07 -5.17
C ASN A 316 -20.80 -6.93 -4.66
N THR A 317 -21.56 -7.60 -5.54
CA THR A 317 -22.62 -8.56 -5.10
C THR A 317 -22.06 -9.85 -4.49
N LEU A 318 -20.84 -10.24 -4.84
CA LEU A 318 -20.16 -11.41 -4.26
C LEU A 318 -19.48 -11.09 -2.93
N LYS A 319 -18.64 -10.04 -2.90
CA LYS A 319 -17.88 -9.62 -1.72
C LYS A 319 -17.30 -8.21 -1.90
N ALA A 320 -17.83 -7.22 -1.18
CA ALA A 320 -17.19 -5.92 -1.05
C ALA A 320 -15.74 -6.08 -0.51
N ASN A 321 -14.77 -5.44 -1.17
CA ASN A 321 -13.34 -5.61 -0.89
C ASN A 321 -12.55 -4.35 -1.35
N LYS A 322 -11.33 -4.15 -0.82
CA LYS A 322 -10.50 -2.96 -1.11
C LYS A 322 -10.19 -2.80 -2.61
N THR A 323 -9.97 -3.89 -3.35
CA THR A 323 -9.73 -3.85 -4.80
C THR A 323 -10.91 -3.28 -5.57
N SER A 324 -12.13 -3.73 -5.28
CA SER A 324 -13.34 -3.22 -5.93
C SER A 324 -13.67 -1.78 -5.50
N ALA A 325 -13.36 -1.40 -4.25
CA ALA A 325 -13.47 -0.02 -3.80
C ALA A 325 -12.46 0.91 -4.50
N PHE A 326 -11.21 0.47 -4.68
CA PHE A 326 -10.19 1.17 -5.47
C PHE A 326 -10.60 1.34 -6.93
N PHE A 327 -11.14 0.30 -7.58
CA PHE A 327 -11.64 0.40 -8.95
C PHE A 327 -12.82 1.38 -9.07
N ASN A 328 -13.76 1.39 -8.12
CA ASN A 328 -14.81 2.40 -8.06
C ASN A 328 -14.23 3.81 -7.93
N ALA A 329 -13.33 4.04 -6.95
CA ALA A 329 -12.70 5.35 -6.76
C ALA A 329 -11.99 5.85 -8.04
N TYR A 330 -11.24 4.98 -8.71
CA TYR A 330 -10.61 5.29 -9.99
C TYR A 330 -11.62 5.58 -11.11
N TYR A 331 -12.72 4.81 -11.20
CA TYR A 331 -13.79 5.04 -12.18
C TYR A 331 -14.47 6.40 -11.97
N GLU A 332 -14.91 6.69 -10.75
CA GLU A 332 -15.55 7.97 -10.43
C GLU A 332 -14.57 9.13 -10.68
N TRP A 333 -13.29 8.98 -10.33
CA TRP A 333 -12.25 9.97 -10.61
C TRP A 333 -12.04 10.21 -12.12
N VAL A 334 -11.90 9.15 -12.94
CA VAL A 334 -11.81 9.27 -14.42
C VAL A 334 -13.06 9.94 -15.01
N LYS A 335 -14.22 9.79 -14.35
CA LYS A 335 -15.50 10.41 -14.75
C LYS A 335 -15.83 11.70 -14.00
N GLN A 336 -14.86 12.34 -13.34
CA GLN A 336 -14.99 13.64 -12.65
C GLN A 336 -16.03 13.65 -11.50
N LYS A 337 -16.41 12.47 -11.00
CA LYS A 337 -17.37 12.20 -9.93
C LYS A 337 -16.71 11.79 -8.60
N GLY A 338 -15.40 11.50 -8.61
CA GLY A 338 -14.60 11.16 -7.43
C GLY A 338 -13.39 12.09 -7.27
N SER A 339 -12.89 12.23 -6.03
CA SER A 339 -11.70 13.03 -5.74
C SER A 339 -10.42 12.27 -6.11
N THR A 340 -9.39 13.01 -6.49
CA THR A 340 -8.03 12.48 -6.68
C THR A 340 -7.52 11.79 -5.41
N ASN A 341 -7.84 12.34 -4.23
CA ASN A 341 -7.43 11.76 -2.95
C ASN A 341 -8.07 10.37 -2.74
N ASP A 342 -9.33 10.18 -3.14
CA ASP A 342 -10.05 8.89 -3.02
C ASP A 342 -9.33 7.75 -3.75
N VAL A 343 -8.56 8.06 -4.80
CA VAL A 343 -7.73 7.08 -5.52
C VAL A 343 -6.35 6.92 -4.87
N LEU A 344 -5.71 8.04 -4.50
CA LEU A 344 -4.32 8.05 -4.02
C LEU A 344 -4.13 7.51 -2.59
N ILE A 345 -5.19 7.39 -1.78
CA ILE A 345 -5.12 6.76 -0.45
C ILE A 345 -4.82 5.24 -0.48
N TYR A 346 -5.07 4.56 -1.61
CA TYR A 346 -4.91 3.11 -1.71
C TYR A 346 -3.44 2.71 -1.92
N ASN A 347 -2.92 1.82 -1.07
CA ASN A 347 -1.63 1.17 -1.30
C ASN A 347 -1.82 -0.17 -2.03
N ASN A 348 -1.00 -0.42 -3.06
CA ASN A 348 -0.92 -1.69 -3.79
C ASN A 348 -0.82 -2.93 -2.89
N SER A 349 -0.17 -2.82 -1.72
CA SER A 349 -0.04 -3.93 -0.76
C SER A 349 -1.38 -4.45 -0.21
N GLU A 350 -2.44 -3.65 -0.30
CA GLU A 350 -3.78 -3.97 0.20
C GLU A 350 -4.73 -4.56 -0.86
N LEU A 351 -4.29 -4.66 -2.12
CA LEU A 351 -5.14 -4.98 -3.27
C LEU A 351 -4.79 -6.35 -3.86
N THR A 352 -5.78 -7.03 -4.44
CA THR A 352 -5.62 -8.36 -5.07
C THR A 352 -5.30 -8.29 -6.57
N ILE A 353 -4.66 -7.21 -7.04
CA ILE A 353 -4.41 -6.93 -8.47
C ILE A 353 -2.92 -6.88 -8.85
N PRO A 354 -2.60 -7.07 -10.14
CA PRO A 354 -1.26 -6.83 -10.67
C PRO A 354 -0.71 -5.43 -10.37
N VAL A 355 0.56 -5.36 -9.97
CA VAL A 355 1.29 -4.12 -9.68
C VAL A 355 1.43 -3.26 -10.93
N THR A 356 1.58 -3.91 -12.10
CA THR A 356 1.48 -3.27 -13.42
C THR A 356 0.21 -2.43 -13.57
N ILE A 357 -0.94 -2.89 -13.04
CA ILE A 357 -2.22 -2.18 -13.19
C ILE A 357 -2.33 -1.07 -12.17
N PHE A 358 -2.00 -1.30 -10.90
CA PHE A 358 -1.93 -0.22 -9.91
C PHE A 358 -1.05 0.94 -10.42
N LYS A 359 0.17 0.66 -10.90
CA LYS A 359 1.06 1.66 -11.49
C LYS A 359 0.52 2.27 -12.80
N LEU A 360 -0.22 1.52 -13.63
CA LEU A 360 -0.86 2.07 -14.83
C LEU A 360 -1.92 3.11 -14.45
N LEU A 361 -2.83 2.75 -13.54
CA LEU A 361 -3.97 3.59 -13.14
C LEU A 361 -3.51 4.81 -12.34
N ILE A 362 -2.72 4.61 -11.28
CA ILE A 362 -2.16 5.69 -10.43
C ILE A 362 -1.26 6.63 -11.24
N GLY A 363 -0.47 6.10 -12.17
CA GLY A 363 0.33 6.92 -13.07
C GLY A 363 -0.51 7.82 -13.99
N TYR A 364 -1.77 7.44 -14.31
CA TYR A 364 -2.70 8.31 -15.03
C TYR A 364 -3.20 9.46 -14.17
N VAL A 365 -3.47 9.20 -12.88
CA VAL A 365 -3.81 10.23 -11.88
C VAL A 365 -2.70 11.27 -11.79
N TYR A 366 -1.45 10.82 -11.62
CA TYR A 366 -0.29 11.71 -11.59
C TYR A 366 -0.02 12.42 -12.93
N PHE A 367 -0.35 11.80 -14.06
CA PHE A 367 -0.23 12.43 -15.39
C PHE A 367 -1.18 13.62 -15.55
N SER A 368 -2.45 13.47 -15.17
CA SER A 368 -3.41 14.59 -15.17
C SER A 368 -3.06 15.68 -14.15
N LEU A 369 -2.51 15.32 -12.99
CA LEU A 369 -1.96 16.27 -12.02
C LEU A 369 -0.65 16.95 -12.48
N SER A 370 -0.12 16.59 -13.64
CA SER A 370 1.17 17.08 -14.17
C SER A 370 2.39 16.79 -13.28
N ARG A 371 2.37 15.74 -12.45
CA ARG A 371 3.47 15.36 -11.53
C ARG A 371 4.46 14.39 -12.21
N HIS A 372 5.43 14.95 -12.93
CA HIS A 372 6.40 14.28 -13.80
C HIS A 372 7.23 13.19 -13.12
N SER A 373 7.71 13.41 -11.89
CA SER A 373 8.46 12.42 -11.11
C SER A 373 7.63 11.16 -10.88
N ARG A 374 6.39 11.32 -10.40
CA ARG A 374 5.46 10.23 -10.09
C ARG A 374 4.97 9.48 -11.31
N VAL A 375 4.73 10.20 -12.42
CA VAL A 375 4.50 9.58 -13.74
C VAL A 375 5.68 8.69 -14.15
N LYS A 376 6.93 9.09 -13.84
CA LYS A 376 8.15 8.32 -14.16
C LYS A 376 8.34 7.11 -13.24
N GLU A 377 8.05 7.23 -11.95
CA GLU A 377 8.00 6.11 -10.98
C GLU A 377 6.96 5.05 -11.36
N CYS A 378 5.79 5.49 -11.82
CA CYS A 378 4.68 4.62 -12.21
C CYS A 378 4.89 4.00 -13.60
N TRP A 379 5.11 4.83 -14.63
CA TRP A 379 5.12 4.41 -16.03
C TRP A 379 6.54 4.22 -16.62
N GLY A 380 7.62 4.50 -15.88
CA GLY A 380 9.00 4.48 -16.40
C GLY A 380 9.44 3.12 -16.96
N GLU A 381 9.11 2.01 -16.30
CA GLU A 381 9.35 0.66 -16.84
C GLU A 381 8.19 0.17 -17.73
N LEU A 382 6.95 0.55 -17.42
CA LEU A 382 5.78 0.14 -18.23
C LEU A 382 5.87 0.67 -19.67
N SER A 383 6.30 1.92 -19.86
CA SER A 383 6.48 2.54 -21.17
C SER A 383 7.66 1.98 -21.98
N LYS A 384 8.67 1.39 -21.33
CA LYS A 384 9.74 0.63 -21.99
C LYS A 384 9.25 -0.77 -22.39
N LYS A 385 8.49 -1.42 -21.50
CA LYS A 385 7.97 -2.79 -21.64
C LYS A 385 6.85 -2.88 -22.70
N ASN A 386 5.94 -1.92 -22.70
CA ASN A 386 4.90 -1.78 -23.72
C ASN A 386 4.60 -0.29 -24.01
N PRO A 387 5.29 0.32 -24.99
CA PRO A 387 5.06 1.71 -25.38
C PRO A 387 3.64 2.00 -25.91
N SER A 388 2.91 0.99 -26.44
CA SER A 388 1.63 1.24 -27.12
C SER A 388 0.44 1.47 -26.17
N LEU A 389 0.62 1.29 -24.86
CA LEU A 389 -0.35 1.72 -23.85
C LEU A 389 -0.48 3.26 -23.80
N PHE A 390 0.57 3.99 -24.20
CA PHE A 390 0.73 5.41 -23.93
C PHE A 390 0.59 6.28 -25.18
N ARG A 391 -0.04 7.44 -25.02
CA ARG A 391 -0.21 8.45 -26.07
C ARG A 391 1.10 9.23 -26.31
N PRO A 392 1.30 9.85 -27.48
CA PRO A 392 2.52 10.63 -27.76
C PRO A 392 2.78 11.77 -26.76
N LYS A 393 1.75 12.38 -26.16
CA LYS A 393 1.90 13.40 -25.09
C LYS A 393 2.42 12.79 -23.78
N GLU A 394 1.88 11.63 -23.40
CA GLU A 394 2.27 10.88 -22.20
C GLU A 394 3.72 10.39 -22.30
N LEU A 395 4.10 9.82 -23.46
CA LEU A 395 5.47 9.42 -23.75
C LEU A 395 6.45 10.61 -23.81
N ALA A 396 6.01 11.78 -24.27
CA ALA A 396 6.84 13.00 -24.25
C ALA A 396 7.06 13.52 -22.82
N MET A 397 6.05 13.43 -21.94
CA MET A 397 6.16 13.85 -20.54
C MET A 397 7.22 13.03 -19.78
N LEU A 398 7.31 11.72 -20.06
CA LEU A 398 8.34 10.82 -19.53
C LEU A 398 9.77 11.15 -20.01
N GLN A 399 9.92 11.88 -21.12
CA GLN A 399 11.22 12.26 -21.69
C GLN A 399 11.75 13.60 -21.18
N LEU A 400 10.93 14.41 -20.47
CA LEU A 400 11.33 15.78 -20.08
C LEU A 400 12.43 15.85 -19.00
N THR A 401 12.71 14.76 -18.29
CA THR A 401 13.63 14.72 -17.14
C THR A 401 14.95 13.98 -17.39
N GLU A 402 15.46 14.01 -18.64
CA GLU A 402 16.91 14.00 -18.85
C GLU A 402 17.41 15.44 -19.09
N PRO A 403 18.03 16.10 -18.09
CA PRO A 403 18.72 17.35 -18.35
C PRO A 403 19.86 17.05 -19.32
N MET A 404 19.80 17.62 -20.54
CA MET A 404 20.93 17.57 -21.47
C MET A 404 22.17 18.11 -20.75
N ARG A 405 23.09 17.21 -20.38
CA ARG A 405 24.44 17.59 -19.93
C ARG A 405 25.10 18.35 -21.07
N SER A 406 25.00 19.67 -21.00
CA SER A 406 25.48 20.59 -22.03
C SER A 406 27.00 20.51 -22.10
N LEU A 407 27.50 19.57 -22.92
CA LEU A 407 28.91 19.28 -23.11
C LEU A 407 29.67 20.60 -23.33
N PRO A 408 30.49 21.05 -22.36
CA PRO A 408 31.01 22.41 -22.38
C PRO A 408 31.94 22.56 -23.58
N LYS A 409 31.59 23.47 -24.50
CA LYS A 409 32.27 23.69 -25.79
C LYS A 409 33.78 23.90 -25.61
N LYS A 410 34.56 22.82 -25.69
CA LYS A 410 36.03 22.85 -25.71
C LYS A 410 36.54 22.28 -27.03
N LYS A 411 37.66 22.84 -27.48
CA LYS A 411 38.23 22.67 -28.83
C LYS A 411 38.48 21.20 -29.16
N LYS A 412 38.22 20.82 -30.42
CA LYS A 412 38.71 19.57 -31.02
C LYS A 412 40.22 19.46 -30.78
N SER A 413 40.66 18.36 -30.18
CA SER A 413 42.07 18.04 -29.97
C SER A 413 42.43 16.71 -30.64
N MET A 414 43.70 16.55 -31.02
CA MET A 414 44.15 15.68 -32.11
C MET A 414 44.34 14.20 -31.72
N TRP A 415 43.52 13.66 -30.83
CA TRP A 415 43.75 12.34 -30.21
C TRP A 415 42.86 11.20 -30.75
N GLN A 416 41.73 11.52 -31.37
CA GLN A 416 40.79 10.50 -31.90
C GLN A 416 41.38 9.62 -33.02
N TYR A 417 42.39 10.10 -33.74
CA TYR A 417 43.02 9.35 -34.84
C TYR A 417 43.92 8.19 -34.39
N LEU A 418 44.39 8.16 -33.15
CA LEU A 418 45.23 7.06 -32.64
C LEU A 418 44.39 5.84 -32.24
N TRP A 419 43.16 6.04 -31.76
CA TRP A 419 42.31 4.95 -31.26
C TRP A 419 41.70 4.10 -32.38
N VAL A 420 41.37 4.73 -33.52
CA VAL A 420 40.84 4.05 -34.72
C VAL A 420 41.83 3.05 -35.30
N ILE A 421 43.14 3.31 -35.21
CA ILE A 421 44.19 2.41 -35.67
C ILE A 421 44.25 1.14 -34.79
N PHE A 422 43.95 1.26 -33.49
CA PHE A 422 44.02 0.13 -32.55
C PHE A 422 42.87 -0.86 -32.74
N LEU A 423 41.65 -0.38 -33.00
CA LEU A 423 40.49 -1.23 -33.28
C LEU A 423 40.65 -2.06 -34.58
N LEU A 424 41.32 -1.50 -35.59
CA LEU A 424 41.49 -2.15 -36.90
C LEU A 424 42.35 -3.43 -36.84
N VAL A 425 43.18 -3.60 -35.81
CA VAL A 425 44.02 -4.80 -35.61
C VAL A 425 43.24 -5.97 -35.01
N MET A 426 42.23 -5.70 -34.16
CA MET A 426 41.47 -6.74 -33.45
C MET A 426 40.51 -7.54 -34.34
N VAL A 427 40.08 -6.98 -35.48
CA VAL A 427 39.06 -7.57 -36.37
C VAL A 427 39.59 -8.76 -37.18
N VAL A 428 40.91 -8.92 -37.33
CA VAL A 428 41.52 -9.94 -38.21
C VAL A 428 41.57 -11.35 -37.57
N SER A 429 41.37 -11.46 -36.25
CA SER A 429 41.71 -12.67 -35.47
C SER A 429 40.57 -13.66 -35.18
N LYS A 430 39.39 -13.53 -35.81
CA LYS A 430 38.28 -14.51 -35.66
C LYS A 430 37.52 -14.80 -36.97
N ILE A 431 38.10 -15.66 -37.82
CA ILE A 431 37.36 -16.42 -38.85
C ILE A 431 37.88 -17.87 -38.89
N ASN A 432 37.11 -18.82 -38.35
CA ASN A 432 37.03 -20.24 -38.79
C ASN A 432 36.04 -21.04 -37.92
N GLY A 433 35.12 -21.82 -38.53
CA GLY A 433 34.19 -22.76 -37.86
C GLY A 433 33.05 -22.12 -37.04
N ILE A 434 31.76 -22.04 -37.41
CA ILE A 434 30.87 -22.68 -38.41
C ILE A 434 30.23 -24.04 -37.99
N ILE A 435 28.89 -24.00 -37.77
CA ILE A 435 27.91 -25.13 -37.72
C ILE A 435 27.98 -26.02 -36.43
N SER A 436 26.89 -26.53 -35.79
CA SER A 436 25.50 -26.79 -36.23
C SER A 436 24.38 -26.48 -35.18
N ARG A 437 23.19 -27.09 -35.36
CA ARG A 437 21.85 -26.83 -34.80
C ARG A 437 21.37 -27.78 -33.67
N ASP A 438 20.35 -27.29 -32.95
CA ASP A 438 19.15 -27.91 -32.34
C ASP A 438 19.20 -29.04 -31.27
N ASN A 439 18.27 -28.86 -30.31
CA ASN A 439 17.40 -29.84 -29.63
C ASN A 439 17.75 -30.52 -28.28
N GLU A 440 16.82 -30.29 -27.33
CA GLU A 440 16.23 -31.18 -26.31
C GLU A 440 17.05 -32.09 -25.36
N ARG A 441 16.69 -31.92 -24.07
CA ARG A 441 16.37 -32.95 -23.05
C ARG A 441 17.49 -33.65 -22.24
N ASN A 442 17.14 -33.75 -20.94
CA ASN A 442 17.48 -34.80 -19.96
C ASN A 442 18.89 -34.82 -19.30
N SER A 443 18.92 -34.23 -18.11
CA SER A 443 19.16 -34.89 -16.81
C SER A 443 20.58 -35.29 -16.34
N TYR A 444 20.89 -34.86 -15.11
CA TYR A 444 21.89 -35.37 -14.14
C TYR A 444 23.37 -35.45 -14.58
N SER A 445 24.25 -34.70 -13.89
CA SER A 445 25.16 -35.30 -12.87
C SER A 445 26.14 -34.31 -12.21
N SER A 446 26.28 -34.43 -10.88
CA SER A 446 27.48 -34.17 -10.05
C SER A 446 28.27 -32.85 -10.15
N ILE A 447 28.30 -32.10 -9.04
CA ILE A 447 29.30 -31.06 -8.70
C ILE A 447 30.49 -31.74 -7.98
N PRO A 448 31.74 -31.40 -8.36
CA PRO A 448 32.67 -30.73 -7.43
C PRO A 448 33.00 -29.31 -7.95
N ASP A 449 33.49 -28.35 -7.15
CA ASP A 449 34.15 -28.48 -5.85
C ASP A 449 34.01 -27.16 -5.03
N LEU A 450 34.81 -27.07 -3.96
CA LEU A 450 35.33 -25.85 -3.32
C LEU A 450 34.45 -25.12 -2.28
N GLU A 451 34.77 -25.38 -1.02
CA GLU A 451 34.40 -24.59 0.16
C GLU A 451 35.22 -23.28 0.27
N SER A 452 34.70 -22.36 1.09
CA SER A 452 35.40 -21.66 2.18
C SER A 452 35.34 -20.12 2.16
N SER A 453 35.21 -19.57 3.38
CA SER A 453 35.30 -18.14 3.73
C SER A 453 34.07 -17.29 3.33
N PHE A 454 33.60 -16.33 4.12
CA PHE A 454 34.16 -15.71 5.34
C PHE A 454 33.12 -15.52 6.46
N SER A 455 33.58 -15.64 7.71
CA SER A 455 32.92 -15.12 8.92
C SER A 455 33.16 -13.61 9.08
N GLY A 456 32.17 -12.85 9.58
CA GLY A 456 32.38 -11.41 9.82
C GLY A 456 31.16 -10.67 10.41
N GLU A 457 30.71 -11.07 11.59
CA GLU A 457 29.84 -10.23 12.42
C GLU A 457 30.61 -9.02 12.98
N ASN A 458 29.90 -7.90 13.21
CA ASN A 458 30.25 -6.85 14.16
C ASN A 458 29.00 -6.03 14.44
N ASP A 459 28.55 -6.01 15.70
CA ASP A 459 27.42 -5.19 16.12
C ASP A 459 27.79 -3.69 16.18
N SER A 460 26.78 -2.84 16.01
CA SER A 460 26.81 -1.46 16.49
C SER A 460 25.40 -1.04 16.91
N GLU A 461 25.26 -0.57 18.15
CA GLU A 461 23.99 -0.11 18.73
C GLU A 461 23.38 1.02 17.88
N TYR A 462 22.11 0.88 17.51
CA TYR A 462 21.28 1.95 16.95
C TYR A 462 20.04 2.15 17.83
N SER A 463 19.48 3.36 17.80
CA SER A 463 18.19 3.67 18.44
C SER A 463 17.06 2.89 17.77
N ASP A 464 16.14 2.37 18.58
CA ASP A 464 15.07 1.44 18.20
C ASP A 464 13.92 2.15 17.44
N ILE A 465 14.22 2.65 16.24
CA ILE A 465 13.25 3.16 15.27
C ILE A 465 12.51 1.97 14.67
N SER A 466 11.17 2.00 14.69
CA SER A 466 10.35 0.90 14.15
C SER A 466 10.55 0.73 12.64
N ALA A 467 10.43 -0.51 12.15
CA ALA A 467 10.57 -0.83 10.73
C ALA A 467 9.60 0.00 9.85
N ASP A 468 8.37 0.19 10.32
CA ASP A 468 7.32 1.02 9.72
C ASP A 468 7.74 2.49 9.48
N LEU A 469 8.69 3.02 10.25
CA LEU A 469 9.22 4.38 10.09
C LEU A 469 10.45 4.43 9.19
N LEU A 470 11.22 3.34 9.07
CA LEU A 470 12.28 3.22 8.06
C LEU A 470 11.71 3.15 6.63
N GLU A 471 10.49 2.63 6.45
CA GLU A 471 9.78 2.71 5.15
C GLU A 471 9.66 4.16 4.64
N LEU A 472 9.56 5.16 5.53
CA LEU A 472 9.49 6.58 5.15
C LEU A 472 10.85 7.13 4.64
N LYS A 473 11.98 6.59 5.12
CA LYS A 473 13.32 6.93 4.60
C LYS A 473 13.55 6.32 3.21
N GLU A 474 13.13 5.07 3.02
CA GLU A 474 13.33 4.33 1.77
C GLU A 474 12.27 4.63 0.68
N SER A 475 11.13 5.22 1.06
CA SER A 475 10.04 5.60 0.16
C SER A 475 10.53 6.45 -1.02
N GLU A 476 10.07 6.15 -2.25
CA GLU A 476 10.27 7.02 -3.43
C GLU A 476 9.52 8.37 -3.30
N ASN A 477 8.75 8.57 -2.24
CA ASN A 477 7.99 9.79 -1.96
C ASN A 477 8.85 10.88 -1.28
N LEU A 478 9.01 11.99 -2.00
CA LEU A 478 9.61 13.23 -1.52
C LEU A 478 9.04 13.75 -0.18
N TYR A 479 7.73 13.58 0.05
CA TYR A 479 7.05 14.05 1.25
C TYR A 479 7.27 13.11 2.44
N ASP A 480 7.30 11.80 2.22
CA ASP A 480 7.59 10.80 3.27
C ASP A 480 9.02 10.98 3.77
N GLN A 481 9.98 11.13 2.85
CA GLN A 481 11.38 11.47 3.18
C GLN A 481 11.47 12.82 3.91
N PHE A 482 10.69 13.83 3.52
CA PHE A 482 10.66 15.12 4.22
C PHE A 482 10.16 14.97 5.66
N ILE A 483 9.10 14.19 5.89
CA ILE A 483 8.60 13.89 7.24
C ILE A 483 9.64 13.09 8.04
N TYR A 484 10.26 12.08 7.44
CA TYR A 484 11.33 11.32 8.07
C TYR A 484 12.48 12.24 8.56
N TYR A 485 13.11 12.99 7.65
CA TYR A 485 14.31 13.77 7.95
C TYR A 485 14.09 15.06 8.79
N PHE A 486 12.85 15.52 8.98
CA PHE A 486 12.56 16.74 9.75
C PHE A 486 11.67 16.55 10.98
N TYR A 487 10.90 15.46 11.06
CA TYR A 487 9.99 15.20 12.16
C TYR A 487 10.34 13.95 12.96
N ILE A 488 10.75 12.86 12.28
CA ILE A 488 11.08 11.55 12.87
C ILE A 488 12.58 11.49 13.21
N ASP A 489 13.44 10.99 12.30
CA ASP A 489 14.89 11.01 12.53
C ASP A 489 15.49 12.33 12.04
N ARG A 490 15.67 13.22 13.02
CA ARG A 490 16.22 14.56 12.81
C ARG A 490 17.74 14.61 12.92
N GLU A 491 18.44 13.50 13.16
CA GLU A 491 19.91 13.45 13.24
C GLU A 491 20.57 12.58 12.17
N ASP A 492 19.79 11.77 11.43
CA ASP A 492 20.18 10.96 10.27
C ASP A 492 21.19 11.65 9.32
N GLU A 493 22.25 10.91 8.95
CA GLU A 493 23.36 11.41 8.14
C GLU A 493 22.97 11.73 6.68
N ASP A 494 21.97 11.06 6.11
CA ASP A 494 21.50 11.30 4.74
C ASP A 494 20.68 12.58 4.60
N ARG A 495 20.16 13.14 5.69
CA ARG A 495 19.37 14.40 5.67
C ARG A 495 20.11 15.53 4.94
N ALA A 496 21.43 15.64 5.11
CA ALA A 496 22.21 16.67 4.42
C ALA A 496 22.17 16.50 2.89
N ASN A 497 22.23 15.24 2.41
CA ASN A 497 22.11 14.89 1.01
C ASN A 497 20.66 15.07 0.48
N PHE A 498 19.65 14.77 1.30
CA PHE A 498 18.24 15.08 1.01
C PHE A 498 18.03 16.59 0.81
N ILE A 499 18.49 17.42 1.75
CA ILE A 499 18.43 18.88 1.66
C ILE A 499 19.17 19.39 0.42
N ASP A 500 20.34 18.84 0.10
CA ASP A 500 21.10 19.31 -1.05
C ASP A 500 20.47 18.93 -2.40
N THR A 501 19.81 17.77 -2.47
CA THR A 501 19.22 17.20 -3.68
C THR A 501 17.79 17.68 -3.94
N ASN A 502 16.93 17.70 -2.92
CA ASN A 502 15.47 17.75 -3.07
C ASN A 502 14.83 19.08 -2.67
N LEU A 503 15.54 19.93 -1.92
CA LEU A 503 15.08 21.27 -1.57
C LEU A 503 15.77 22.33 -2.45
N VAL A 504 15.07 23.45 -2.67
CA VAL A 504 15.56 24.66 -3.35
C VAL A 504 15.02 25.91 -2.62
N GLY A 505 15.26 27.11 -3.17
CA GLY A 505 14.62 28.33 -2.70
C GLY A 505 14.82 28.62 -1.20
N GLN A 506 13.78 29.17 -0.56
CA GLN A 506 13.80 29.45 0.87
C GLN A 506 13.74 28.17 1.70
N ALA A 507 13.10 27.10 1.22
CA ALA A 507 13.04 25.82 1.91
C ALA A 507 14.44 25.27 2.19
N LYS A 508 15.31 25.22 1.17
CA LYS A 508 16.72 24.81 1.33
C LYS A 508 17.46 25.76 2.25
N GLU A 509 17.33 27.06 2.00
CA GLU A 509 17.97 28.10 2.81
C GLU A 509 17.54 28.07 4.28
N LYS A 510 16.35 27.57 4.60
CA LYS A 510 15.85 27.42 5.98
C LYS A 510 16.23 26.06 6.58
N ALA A 511 16.10 24.97 5.83
CA ALA A 511 16.53 23.63 6.25
C ALA A 511 18.03 23.56 6.62
N GLN A 512 18.89 24.34 5.94
CA GLN A 512 20.32 24.44 6.28
C GLN A 512 20.63 25.33 7.50
N ARG A 513 19.63 25.98 8.10
CA ARG A 513 19.81 26.97 9.20
C ARG A 513 18.93 26.75 10.43
N VAL A 514 17.83 26.01 10.32
CA VAL A 514 16.94 25.69 11.44
C VAL A 514 17.67 24.78 12.44
N MET A 515 17.57 25.06 13.73
CA MET A 515 18.02 24.10 14.75
C MET A 515 16.95 23.02 14.94
N ILE A 516 17.37 21.79 15.18
CA ILE A 516 16.48 20.63 15.36
C ILE A 516 15.42 20.88 16.45
N SER A 517 15.84 21.59 17.51
CA SER A 517 15.03 22.01 18.66
C SER A 517 14.07 23.20 18.39
N GLU A 518 14.07 23.77 17.18
CA GLU A 518 13.15 24.84 16.76
C GLU A 518 12.00 24.29 15.87
N LEU A 519 12.09 23.04 15.42
CA LEU A 519 11.00 22.34 14.74
C LEU A 519 10.06 21.70 15.79
N PRO A 520 8.74 21.85 15.65
CA PRO A 520 7.80 21.31 16.64
C PRO A 520 7.95 19.79 16.80
N GLU A 521 7.74 19.30 18.03
CA GLU A 521 7.58 17.87 18.29
C GLU A 521 6.18 17.47 17.82
N THR A 522 6.12 16.76 16.69
CA THR A 522 4.90 16.20 16.10
C THR A 522 5.00 14.69 16.27
N LEU A 523 4.03 14.08 16.95
CA LEU A 523 3.95 12.62 17.11
C LEU A 523 3.54 12.01 15.77
N ILE A 524 4.44 11.21 15.20
CA ILE A 524 4.25 10.42 13.98
C ILE A 524 4.92 9.08 14.28
N ASP A 525 4.14 8.17 14.85
CA ASP A 525 4.58 6.84 15.28
C ASP A 525 4.47 5.82 14.14
N SER A 526 3.73 6.15 13.07
CA SER A 526 3.58 5.34 11.86
C SER A 526 3.35 6.16 10.57
N ARG A 527 3.64 5.54 9.41
CA ARG A 527 3.39 6.11 8.07
C ARG A 527 1.92 6.38 7.75
N TYR A 528 1.00 5.91 8.60
CA TYR A 528 -0.45 6.07 8.46
C TYR A 528 -0.96 7.34 9.15
N ASP A 529 -0.19 7.94 10.07
CA ASP A 529 -0.66 8.99 10.97
C ASP A 529 -0.88 10.34 10.27
N PHE A 530 -0.46 10.46 9.01
CA PHE A 530 -0.64 11.65 8.16
C PHE A 530 -1.06 11.29 6.73
N TYR A 531 -1.63 12.26 6.03
CA TYR A 531 -1.98 12.17 4.61
C TYR A 531 -1.55 13.42 3.84
N ALA A 532 -1.44 13.28 2.51
CA ALA A 532 -1.01 14.33 1.60
C ALA A 532 -2.15 14.76 0.66
N SER A 533 -2.38 16.07 0.58
CA SER A 533 -3.34 16.71 -0.34
C SER A 533 -2.60 17.60 -1.35
N PRO A 534 -2.23 17.06 -2.53
CA PRO A 534 -1.53 17.80 -3.58
C PRO A 534 -2.48 18.66 -4.43
N ASP A 535 -2.09 19.90 -4.71
CA ASP A 535 -2.85 20.83 -5.56
C ASP A 535 -1.97 21.82 -6.36
N ASN A 536 -2.58 22.77 -7.07
CA ASN A 536 -1.92 23.83 -7.83
C ASN A 536 -2.64 25.19 -7.68
N VAL A 537 -2.26 25.95 -6.65
CA VAL A 537 -2.98 27.14 -6.17
C VAL A 537 -2.54 28.42 -6.89
N ALA A 538 -3.48 29.33 -7.16
CA ALA A 538 -3.17 30.59 -7.86
C ALA A 538 -2.17 31.46 -7.07
N GLY A 539 -1.08 31.87 -7.73
CA GLY A 539 0.00 32.67 -7.12
C GLY A 539 1.00 31.88 -6.28
N TYR A 540 0.69 30.65 -5.90
CA TYR A 540 1.61 29.71 -5.23
C TYR A 540 2.14 28.63 -6.18
N GLY A 541 1.37 28.22 -7.20
CA GLY A 541 1.72 27.10 -8.07
C GLY A 541 1.52 25.75 -7.38
N PRO A 542 2.27 24.70 -7.76
CA PRO A 542 2.13 23.37 -7.17
C PRO A 542 2.41 23.39 -5.67
N VAL A 543 1.46 22.88 -4.90
CA VAL A 543 1.53 22.75 -3.44
C VAL A 543 1.13 21.34 -3.02
N THR A 544 1.51 20.96 -1.80
CA THR A 544 1.07 19.72 -1.15
C THR A 544 0.90 20.00 0.34
N ALA A 545 -0.35 19.98 0.81
CA ALA A 545 -0.67 20.07 2.23
C ALA A 545 -0.47 18.70 2.90
N LEU A 546 0.13 18.68 4.10
CA LEU A 546 0.32 17.49 4.92
C LEU A 546 -0.44 17.67 6.24
N THR A 547 -1.35 16.74 6.52
CA THR A 547 -2.31 16.80 7.63
C THR A 547 -2.25 15.50 8.43
N LEU A 548 -2.36 15.58 9.76
CA LEU A 548 -2.44 14.39 10.62
C LEU A 548 -3.86 13.80 10.56
N LEU A 549 -4.04 12.50 10.79
CA LEU A 549 -5.37 11.87 10.74
C LEU A 549 -6.37 12.43 11.75
N ASP A 550 -5.90 12.92 12.89
CA ASP A 550 -6.72 13.46 13.99
C ASP A 550 -6.89 15.01 13.91
N GLU A 551 -6.40 15.69 12.86
CA GLU A 551 -6.39 17.16 12.72
C GLU A 551 -7.15 17.65 11.48
N GLU A 552 -7.86 18.78 11.57
CA GLU A 552 -8.64 19.37 10.46
C GLU A 552 -7.82 20.32 9.57
N GLU A 553 -6.73 20.91 10.09
CA GLU A 553 -5.82 21.81 9.36
C GLU A 553 -4.44 21.13 9.12
N PRO A 554 -3.78 21.37 7.97
CA PRO A 554 -2.46 20.82 7.70
C PRO A 554 -1.40 21.43 8.62
N PHE A 555 -0.54 20.59 9.20
CA PHE A 555 0.55 21.06 10.06
C PHE A 555 1.68 21.73 9.25
N ILE A 556 1.84 21.33 7.97
CA ILE A 556 2.67 22.03 6.97
C ILE A 556 2.06 21.98 5.57
N ILE A 557 2.37 22.98 4.75
CA ILE A 557 2.09 23.01 3.30
C ILE A 557 3.40 23.21 2.55
N LEU A 558 3.78 22.23 1.73
CA LEU A 558 4.96 22.27 0.88
C LEU A 558 4.63 22.98 -0.44
N GLN A 559 5.51 23.87 -0.91
CA GLN A 559 5.38 24.52 -2.23
C GLN A 559 6.51 24.07 -3.13
N GLU A 560 6.20 23.54 -4.31
CA GLU A 560 7.17 22.98 -5.25
C GLU A 560 7.55 23.96 -6.36
N ASP A 561 8.76 23.83 -6.90
CA ASP A 561 9.18 24.54 -8.11
C ASP A 561 8.93 23.73 -9.40
N LYS A 562 9.45 24.22 -10.52
CA LYS A 562 9.26 23.62 -11.85
C LYS A 562 10.07 22.35 -12.08
N ASP A 563 11.03 22.04 -11.21
CA ASP A 563 11.80 20.81 -11.20
C ASP A 563 11.28 19.84 -10.11
N GLU A 564 10.08 20.10 -9.57
CA GLU A 564 9.38 19.34 -8.52
C GLU A 564 10.15 19.28 -7.18
N LYS A 565 10.90 20.35 -6.88
CA LYS A 565 11.67 20.47 -5.63
C LYS A 565 10.97 21.37 -4.63
N ILE A 566 11.04 21.01 -3.36
CA ILE A 566 10.44 21.80 -2.27
C ILE A 566 11.16 23.15 -2.21
N SER A 567 10.43 24.22 -2.49
CA SER A 567 10.95 25.57 -2.74
C SER A 567 10.66 26.54 -1.60
N ASN A 568 9.49 26.41 -0.99
CA ASN A 568 9.11 26.99 0.29
C ASN A 568 8.36 25.91 1.11
N VAL A 569 8.32 26.09 2.44
CA VAL A 569 7.56 25.25 3.36
C VAL A 569 6.80 26.18 4.28
N PHE A 570 5.47 26.08 4.31
CA PHE A 570 4.61 26.88 5.17
C PHE A 570 4.17 26.07 6.39
N GLY A 571 4.14 26.69 7.57
CA GLY A 571 3.72 26.04 8.81
C GLY A 571 4.66 26.32 9.99
N ASN A 572 4.41 25.68 11.13
CA ASN A 572 5.18 25.91 12.36
C ASN A 572 6.62 25.38 12.23
N GLY A 573 7.59 26.09 12.82
CA GLY A 573 9.02 25.90 12.57
C GLY A 573 9.50 26.43 11.20
N TRP A 574 8.63 26.46 10.18
CA TRP A 574 8.93 26.84 8.80
C TRP A 574 8.48 28.28 8.45
N GLU A 575 8.11 28.60 7.21
CA GLU A 575 7.63 29.93 6.84
C GLU A 575 6.20 30.12 7.36
N VAL A 576 6.06 30.86 8.46
CA VAL A 576 4.76 31.16 9.05
C VAL A 576 4.06 32.23 8.20
N LEU A 577 3.14 31.80 7.33
CA LEU A 577 2.21 32.70 6.66
C LEU A 577 1.34 33.43 7.72
N PRO A 578 0.94 34.69 7.48
CA PRO A 578 -0.13 35.33 8.27
C PRO A 578 -1.38 34.43 8.25
N LYS A 579 -2.08 34.27 9.39
CA LYS A 579 -3.19 33.31 9.52
C LYS A 579 -4.23 33.46 8.38
N GLU A 580 -4.65 34.68 8.08
CA GLU A 580 -5.55 35.02 6.95
C GLU A 580 -5.09 34.46 5.58
N LYS A 581 -3.78 34.36 5.34
CA LYS A 581 -3.20 33.78 4.11
C LYS A 581 -3.05 32.26 4.19
N PHE A 582 -2.84 31.71 5.38
CA PHE A 582 -2.78 30.26 5.58
C PHE A 582 -4.18 29.65 5.43
N GLU A 583 -5.19 30.25 6.06
CA GLU A 583 -6.61 29.92 5.88
C GLU A 583 -7.03 30.03 4.42
N ALA A 584 -6.66 31.12 3.73
CA ALA A 584 -6.97 31.29 2.31
C ALA A 584 -6.27 30.24 1.41
N LEU A 585 -5.01 29.90 1.69
CA LEU A 585 -4.27 28.85 0.97
C LEU A 585 -4.86 27.46 1.22
N TRP A 586 -5.25 27.15 2.45
CA TRP A 586 -5.91 25.88 2.79
C TRP A 586 -7.30 25.78 2.16
N ALA A 587 -8.09 26.86 2.18
CA ALA A 587 -9.39 26.91 1.52
C ALA A 587 -9.28 26.71 -0.01
N ASP A 588 -8.28 27.29 -0.68
CA ASP A 588 -8.03 27.07 -2.12
C ASP A 588 -7.76 25.58 -2.41
N ILE A 589 -6.97 24.91 -1.55
CA ILE A 589 -6.69 23.46 -1.62
C ILE A 589 -7.94 22.59 -1.36
N GLN A 590 -8.94 23.09 -0.61
CA GLN A 590 -10.17 22.37 -0.27
C GLN A 590 -11.34 22.62 -1.24
N VAL A 591 -11.45 23.80 -1.84
CA VAL A 591 -12.61 24.12 -2.69
C VAL A 591 -12.54 23.39 -4.03
N ARG A 592 -13.65 22.71 -4.35
CA ARG A 592 -13.87 21.99 -5.60
C ARG A 592 -15.32 22.19 -6.07
N PRO A 593 -15.61 22.13 -7.39
CA PRO A 593 -16.97 22.27 -7.94
C PRO A 593 -18.03 21.41 -7.24
N MET A 594 -17.67 20.17 -6.86
CA MET A 594 -18.57 19.24 -6.18
C MET A 594 -18.92 19.67 -4.75
N MET A 595 -17.95 20.20 -3.99
CA MET A 595 -18.22 20.73 -2.65
C MET A 595 -19.09 21.98 -2.72
N SER A 596 -18.82 22.83 -3.72
CA SER A 596 -19.63 24.02 -4.02
C SER A 596 -21.06 23.68 -4.45
N GLN A 597 -21.26 22.61 -5.23
CA GLN A 597 -22.57 22.06 -5.58
C GLN A 597 -23.30 21.46 -4.37
N LYS A 598 -22.63 20.63 -3.57
CA LYS A 598 -23.16 20.05 -2.33
C LYS A 598 -23.59 21.15 -1.35
N PHE A 599 -22.80 22.21 -1.22
CA PHE A 599 -23.15 23.39 -0.42
C PHE A 599 -24.45 24.05 -0.92
N PHE A 600 -24.59 24.30 -2.22
CA PHE A 600 -25.83 24.90 -2.73
C PHE A 600 -27.05 24.00 -2.55
N VAL A 601 -26.95 22.69 -2.80
CA VAL A 601 -28.12 21.80 -2.76
C VAL A 601 -28.47 21.40 -1.32
N VAL A 602 -27.51 20.91 -0.54
CA VAL A 602 -27.76 20.37 0.80
C VAL A 602 -27.81 21.50 1.84
N TYR A 603 -26.74 22.29 1.96
CA TYR A 603 -26.62 23.30 3.02
C TYR A 603 -27.38 24.61 2.72
N TYR A 604 -27.77 24.86 1.46
CA TYR A 604 -28.64 25.98 1.10
C TYR A 604 -30.05 25.56 0.70
N LEU A 605 -30.31 24.86 -0.41
CA LEU A 605 -31.69 24.61 -0.87
C LEU A 605 -32.52 23.80 0.14
N LEU A 606 -31.92 22.75 0.72
CA LEU A 606 -32.59 21.77 1.58
C LEU A 606 -32.54 22.07 3.09
N SER A 607 -31.80 23.10 3.53
CA SER A 607 -31.74 23.53 4.93
C SER A 607 -32.57 24.80 5.18
N ASP A 608 -33.09 24.97 6.40
CA ASP A 608 -33.64 26.23 6.93
C ASP A 608 -32.58 27.09 7.67
N GLU A 609 -31.49 26.49 8.13
CA GLU A 609 -30.34 27.13 8.82
C GLU A 609 -29.41 27.93 7.88
N ARG A 610 -29.92 28.33 6.69
CA ARG A 610 -29.16 28.96 5.60
C ARG A 610 -28.31 30.17 6.00
N ASN A 611 -28.74 30.95 6.99
CA ASN A 611 -27.99 32.12 7.44
C ASN A 611 -26.67 31.74 8.12
N GLU A 612 -26.65 30.58 8.78
CA GLU A 612 -25.47 30.04 9.45
C GLU A 612 -24.63 29.29 8.41
N ASN A 613 -25.23 28.43 7.58
CA ASN A 613 -24.52 27.76 6.48
C ASN A 613 -23.80 28.72 5.52
N ILE A 614 -24.39 29.85 5.10
CA ILE A 614 -23.72 30.86 4.26
C ILE A 614 -22.57 31.57 4.99
N LYS A 615 -22.70 31.77 6.31
CA LYS A 615 -21.71 32.45 7.15
C LYS A 615 -20.52 31.54 7.45
N ASP A 616 -20.78 30.25 7.65
CA ASP A 616 -19.84 29.25 8.14
C ASP A 616 -19.18 28.44 7.00
N ASN A 617 -19.66 28.60 5.76
CA ASN A 617 -19.03 28.05 4.55
C ASN A 617 -18.81 29.15 3.47
N PRO A 618 -18.14 30.28 3.78
CA PRO A 618 -18.00 31.43 2.87
C PRO A 618 -17.08 31.19 1.66
N GLU A 619 -16.40 30.06 1.59
CA GLU A 619 -15.44 29.70 0.54
C GLU A 619 -16.10 29.18 -0.74
N TYR A 620 -17.23 28.46 -0.66
CA TYR A 620 -17.86 27.78 -1.80
C TYR A 620 -18.58 28.68 -2.82
N ALA A 621 -18.70 29.98 -2.55
CA ALA A 621 -19.45 30.91 -3.41
C ALA A 621 -18.68 32.21 -3.65
N THR A 622 -18.72 32.71 -4.89
CA THR A 622 -18.23 34.05 -5.21
C THR A 622 -19.03 35.13 -4.49
N GLU A 623 -18.43 36.29 -4.29
CA GLU A 623 -19.07 37.45 -3.65
C GLU A 623 -20.35 37.95 -4.36
N ASN A 624 -20.56 37.59 -5.63
CA ASN A 624 -21.81 37.88 -6.33
C ASN A 624 -22.90 36.85 -5.96
N VAL A 625 -22.54 35.56 -5.96
CA VAL A 625 -23.46 34.47 -5.59
C VAL A 625 -23.84 34.54 -4.12
N LYS A 626 -22.94 34.89 -3.18
CA LYS A 626 -23.32 35.11 -1.76
C LYS A 626 -24.47 36.09 -1.62
N LYS A 627 -24.39 37.24 -2.30
CA LYS A 627 -25.43 38.29 -2.27
C LYS A 627 -26.74 37.82 -2.92
N LEU A 628 -26.68 36.89 -3.88
CA LEU A 628 -27.85 36.22 -4.47
C LEU A 628 -28.49 35.24 -3.47
N LEU A 629 -27.68 34.42 -2.78
CA LEU A 629 -28.11 33.50 -1.73
C LEU A 629 -28.72 34.25 -0.53
N GLU A 630 -28.08 35.32 -0.05
CA GLU A 630 -28.58 36.21 1.00
C GLU A 630 -29.92 36.87 0.65
N ARG A 631 -30.12 37.22 -0.64
CA ARG A 631 -31.38 37.80 -1.14
C ARG A 631 -32.50 36.75 -1.16
N ASN A 632 -32.17 35.52 -1.53
CA ASN A 632 -33.15 34.45 -1.75
C ASN A 632 -33.41 33.59 -0.48
N ARG A 633 -32.64 33.78 0.61
CA ARG A 633 -32.64 32.97 1.85
C ARG A 633 -34.00 32.67 2.49
N SER A 634 -35.00 33.53 2.27
CA SER A 634 -36.37 33.40 2.80
C SER A 634 -37.30 32.50 1.97
N MET A 635 -36.77 31.80 0.96
CA MET A 635 -37.48 30.73 0.25
C MET A 635 -37.88 29.58 1.19
N PRO A 636 -38.91 28.77 0.88
CA PRO A 636 -39.18 27.52 1.61
C PRO A 636 -38.02 26.52 1.46
N ILE A 637 -37.99 25.47 2.29
CA ILE A 637 -37.15 24.29 2.02
C ILE A 637 -37.63 23.67 0.69
N ALA A 638 -36.72 23.50 -0.26
CA ALA A 638 -37.04 23.03 -1.60
C ALA A 638 -37.04 21.49 -1.65
N GLN A 639 -37.99 20.87 -0.95
CA GLN A 639 -38.11 19.41 -0.77
C GLN A 639 -38.20 18.62 -2.09
N GLU A 640 -38.51 19.28 -3.21
CA GLU A 640 -38.41 18.72 -4.55
C GLU A 640 -37.00 18.25 -4.94
N PHE A 641 -35.95 18.66 -4.23
CA PHE A 641 -34.57 18.18 -4.42
C PHE A 641 -34.14 17.05 -3.46
N GLU A 642 -34.94 16.69 -2.43
CA GLU A 642 -34.63 15.56 -1.53
C GLU A 642 -34.50 14.22 -2.27
N ALA A 643 -35.27 14.07 -3.36
CA ALA A 643 -35.18 12.96 -4.30
C ALA A 643 -34.83 13.46 -5.72
N GLY A 644 -34.12 14.59 -5.80
CA GLY A 644 -33.65 15.17 -7.06
C GLY A 644 -32.42 14.44 -7.61
N THR A 645 -32.02 14.82 -8.82
CA THR A 645 -30.80 14.33 -9.45
C THR A 645 -29.91 15.47 -9.94
N TRP A 646 -28.66 15.19 -10.28
CA TRP A 646 -27.77 16.13 -10.94
C TRP A 646 -26.98 15.48 -12.08
N GLN A 647 -26.50 16.32 -13.00
CA GLN A 647 -25.74 15.91 -14.19
C GLN A 647 -24.58 16.89 -14.43
N ILE A 648 -23.46 16.39 -14.93
CA ILE A 648 -22.35 17.22 -15.43
C ILE A 648 -22.68 17.68 -16.85
N SER A 649 -22.21 18.87 -17.23
CA SER A 649 -22.23 19.38 -18.61
C SER A 649 -20.99 20.25 -18.85
N GLN A 650 -20.58 20.38 -20.11
CA GLN A 650 -19.58 21.36 -20.56
C GLN A 650 -20.13 22.20 -21.73
N ASP A 651 -19.58 23.39 -21.96
CA ASP A 651 -19.85 24.20 -23.15
C ASP A 651 -18.73 24.07 -24.21
N ASP A 652 -18.85 24.82 -25.31
CA ASP A 652 -17.92 24.78 -26.44
C ASP A 652 -16.48 25.28 -26.10
N GLU A 653 -16.25 25.79 -24.89
CA GLU A 653 -14.95 26.24 -24.37
C GLU A 653 -14.42 25.32 -23.23
N ASP A 654 -14.93 24.09 -23.14
CA ASP A 654 -14.67 23.09 -22.09
C ASP A 654 -15.04 23.55 -20.65
N LYS A 655 -15.79 24.66 -20.49
CA LYS A 655 -16.14 25.16 -19.14
C LYS A 655 -17.18 24.26 -18.46
N LEU A 656 -16.89 23.90 -17.21
CA LEU A 656 -17.71 22.99 -16.40
C LEU A 656 -18.99 23.64 -15.87
N TYR A 657 -20.10 22.91 -15.99
CA TYR A 657 -21.40 23.22 -15.42
C TYR A 657 -21.99 22.01 -14.69
N THR A 658 -22.90 22.26 -13.74
CA THR A 658 -23.71 21.19 -13.12
C THR A 658 -25.19 21.55 -13.22
N ILE A 659 -25.99 20.64 -13.75
CA ILE A 659 -27.44 20.78 -13.88
C ILE A 659 -28.07 20.11 -12.66
N ILE A 660 -28.97 20.80 -11.96
CA ILE A 660 -29.73 20.24 -10.84
C ILE A 660 -31.19 20.03 -11.28
N ASN A 661 -31.68 18.81 -11.08
CA ASN A 661 -33.01 18.35 -11.41
C ASN A 661 -33.87 18.17 -10.16
N ASP A 662 -35.18 18.42 -10.27
CA ASP A 662 -36.12 18.02 -9.24
C ASP A 662 -36.45 16.52 -9.28
N LYS A 663 -37.20 16.02 -8.29
CA LYS A 663 -37.74 14.65 -8.21
C LYS A 663 -38.70 14.25 -9.34
N ASP A 664 -39.22 15.21 -10.11
CA ASP A 664 -39.98 14.95 -11.34
C ASP A 664 -39.03 14.88 -12.56
N ASP A 665 -37.72 14.88 -12.29
CA ASP A 665 -36.60 14.72 -13.19
C ASP A 665 -36.38 15.88 -14.19
N LYS A 666 -36.89 17.07 -13.84
CA LYS A 666 -36.85 18.32 -14.63
C LYS A 666 -35.68 19.20 -14.22
N HIS A 667 -34.91 19.70 -15.19
CA HIS A 667 -33.86 20.70 -14.97
C HIS A 667 -34.41 21.97 -14.30
N ARG A 668 -33.88 22.34 -13.14
CA ARG A 668 -34.26 23.54 -12.37
C ARG A 668 -33.14 24.57 -12.28
N PHE A 669 -31.91 24.11 -12.04
CA PHE A 669 -30.74 24.98 -11.96
C PHE A 669 -29.64 24.55 -12.93
N ILE A 670 -28.84 25.53 -13.35
CA ILE A 670 -27.50 25.32 -13.90
C ILE A 670 -26.53 26.11 -13.01
N LEU A 671 -25.55 25.42 -12.45
CA LEU A 671 -24.45 26.01 -11.69
C LEU A 671 -23.25 26.17 -12.62
N SER A 672 -22.52 27.29 -12.53
CA SER A 672 -21.19 27.44 -13.12
C SER A 672 -20.15 27.76 -12.06
N TYR A 673 -18.90 27.41 -12.36
CA TYR A 673 -17.78 27.58 -11.45
C TYR A 673 -16.75 28.57 -12.00
N ASP A 674 -16.06 29.26 -11.09
CA ASP A 674 -14.86 30.00 -11.41
C ASP A 674 -13.63 29.07 -11.46
N ASP A 675 -12.45 29.63 -11.79
CA ASP A 675 -11.19 28.88 -11.89
C ASP A 675 -10.77 28.18 -10.57
N TYR A 676 -11.46 28.49 -9.46
CA TYR A 676 -11.22 27.98 -8.10
C TYR A 676 -12.33 27.00 -7.66
N GLY A 677 -13.24 26.62 -8.56
CA GLY A 677 -14.32 25.69 -8.26
C GLY A 677 -15.46 26.26 -7.40
N ARG A 678 -15.51 27.58 -7.17
CA ARG A 678 -16.59 28.25 -6.41
C ARG A 678 -17.80 28.52 -7.29
N LEU A 679 -19.00 28.59 -6.70
CA LEU A 679 -20.20 29.04 -7.41
C LEU A 679 -20.02 30.47 -7.95
N GLU A 680 -19.91 30.57 -9.27
CA GLU A 680 -19.75 31.81 -10.04
C GLU A 680 -21.13 32.34 -10.49
N HIS A 681 -22.01 31.44 -10.94
CA HIS A 681 -23.40 31.74 -11.28
C HIS A 681 -24.36 30.61 -10.87
N ILE A 682 -25.60 31.00 -10.58
CA ILE A 682 -26.73 30.09 -10.30
C ILE A 682 -27.90 30.49 -11.21
N PHE A 683 -28.01 29.85 -12.37
CA PHE A 683 -29.07 30.10 -13.34
C PHE A 683 -30.32 29.26 -13.02
N GLY A 684 -31.50 29.86 -13.07
CA GLY A 684 -32.76 29.17 -12.76
C GLY A 684 -33.98 30.09 -12.83
N ASP A 685 -35.18 29.53 -12.69
CA ASP A 685 -36.41 30.31 -12.68
C ASP A 685 -36.48 31.18 -11.40
N GLU A 686 -36.61 32.50 -11.58
CA GLU A 686 -36.45 33.56 -10.54
C GLU A 686 -35.00 33.81 -10.03
N TRP A 687 -34.01 33.11 -10.59
CA TRP A 687 -32.58 33.27 -10.30
C TRP A 687 -31.85 34.03 -11.42
N GLU A 688 -30.57 33.76 -11.69
CA GLU A 688 -29.85 34.38 -12.80
C GLU A 688 -30.36 33.87 -14.16
N LYS A 689 -30.24 34.71 -15.18
CA LYS A 689 -30.62 34.37 -16.55
C LYS A 689 -29.41 34.01 -17.38
N ILE A 690 -29.46 32.80 -17.92
CA ILE A 690 -28.59 32.35 -19.01
C ILE A 690 -29.27 32.62 -20.35
N ASP A 691 -28.47 32.79 -21.41
CA ASP A 691 -28.96 32.90 -22.79
C ASP A 691 -29.58 31.58 -23.28
N ASP A 692 -30.67 31.63 -24.06
CA ASP A 692 -31.41 30.45 -24.50
C ASP A 692 -30.60 29.50 -25.39
N PHE A 693 -29.65 30.01 -26.20
CA PHE A 693 -28.75 29.16 -26.98
C PHE A 693 -27.75 28.47 -26.05
N LYS A 694 -27.08 29.21 -25.16
CA LYS A 694 -26.12 28.60 -24.22
C LYS A 694 -26.79 27.62 -23.24
N LYS A 695 -28.01 27.93 -22.77
CA LYS A 695 -28.84 27.02 -21.97
C LYS A 695 -29.14 25.73 -22.72
N LYS A 696 -29.44 25.83 -24.02
CA LYS A 696 -29.67 24.66 -24.86
C LYS A 696 -28.38 23.85 -25.08
N THR A 697 -27.24 24.48 -25.36
CA THR A 697 -25.95 23.78 -25.47
C THR A 697 -25.65 22.98 -24.20
N ILE A 698 -25.84 23.58 -23.01
CA ILE A 698 -25.63 22.89 -21.72
C ILE A 698 -26.61 21.72 -21.51
N TYR A 699 -27.86 21.81 -21.94
CA TYR A 699 -28.79 20.66 -21.85
C TYR A 699 -28.56 19.60 -22.94
N ASP A 700 -28.10 19.99 -24.13
CA ASP A 700 -27.74 19.07 -25.22
C ASP A 700 -26.40 18.33 -24.91
N ASN A 701 -25.49 18.95 -24.16
CA ASN A 701 -24.18 18.42 -23.72
C ASN A 701 -24.21 17.79 -22.31
N ALA A 702 -25.38 17.62 -21.72
CA ALA A 702 -25.52 17.00 -20.39
C ALA A 702 -25.18 15.50 -20.43
N GLU A 703 -24.43 15.00 -19.45
CA GLU A 703 -24.21 13.56 -19.31
C GLU A 703 -25.55 12.81 -19.17
N GLU A 704 -25.70 11.68 -19.87
CA GLU A 704 -26.90 10.83 -19.74
C GLU A 704 -27.07 10.24 -18.33
N GLU A 705 -25.98 10.14 -17.57
CA GLU A 705 -25.98 9.61 -16.21
C GLU A 705 -26.40 10.67 -15.18
N LYS A 706 -27.62 10.51 -14.69
CA LYS A 706 -28.19 11.27 -13.57
C LYS A 706 -27.79 10.66 -12.23
N ILE A 707 -27.18 11.47 -11.37
CA ILE A 707 -26.68 11.07 -10.05
C ILE A 707 -27.66 11.57 -8.98
N GLY A 708 -27.86 10.81 -7.89
CA GLY A 708 -28.69 11.24 -6.77
C GLY A 708 -28.15 12.48 -6.04
N VAL A 709 -29.04 13.27 -5.44
CA VAL A 709 -28.66 14.35 -4.49
C VAL A 709 -28.26 13.81 -3.11
N TYR A 710 -28.66 12.58 -2.78
CA TYR A 710 -28.29 11.78 -1.61
C TYR A 710 -27.89 10.36 -2.04
#